data_AF-A0A5K0UW83-F1
#
_entry.id   AF-A0A5K0UW83-F1
#
_cell.length_a   1.000
_cell.length_b   1.000
_cell.length_c   1.000
_cell.angle_alpha   90.00
_cell.angle_beta   90.00
_cell.angle_gamma   90.00
#
_symmetry.space_group_name_H-M   'P 1'
#
loop_
_entity.id
_entity.type
_entity.pdbx_description
1 polymer ?
#
loop_
_entity_poly.entity_id
_entity_poly.type
_entity_poly.pdbx_seq_one_letter_code
_entity_poly.pdbx_strand_id
1 'polypeptide(L)'
;MRVPSSRYLDGDAESLFRSRPISEIRSVEASTRKEIDNKQEELRQLVGRSYRDLIQSADFILLMKASSESICANLCRIDTSIRSLSAADGDEANNSAGGAGHVGYKERRKKLYGVGCRIKYLVDTPENIWGFLDESMFLDAAGRYLRARKVHSLLVESPSAKEFLGNFPLLQHQFQLVESFKGQISQRSRDRLLDPVGCSGSTAELFADALSAISIVDELGPDQMLALFLESRRSWVSQAMRNSQAFDGHSSAAFAAVSRSFCEVVTIIQITLGQVGELFLRTSNDLPLFYKKVLSAPPGSQLFGGIPDHEEEAKAWKQHWEKLESVMCMLEPEFISESCLSWVNSVSELVNSAVLSDGRRLVEAFGSGGRLASVEKDVRAKVDEKEALGGSLEWLRSYYGLVIESPWEGICRLVLGQPKNLWDELFEQTFVHRMKEIINLAFEEMVRSVKIKDALKEGVESHSSLKKSSSYGSFWFTDRITSTKKVGLTPMKAMDDENDFHACLDAYFGSQVSRIRDAVDDKCKSILEDLLCFTGVQKPSPRLKELAPFIQERCFNSLSKIVKELEEELGLLSTALNDKHGDKEQLSLIVEKSLLIGRLFFALRNHSSYIPLILGSPTVWTTQGKANNFAKGSSNVWQPRGSLDQPILESPRIQSLSSPRVGFHAYGLDENANPKLQELSKTLRDLCVKAHKLWISWMSNQLAMALAKDLSMDDALSTSTALK
;
A
#
# COMPACT_ATOMS: atom_id res chain seq x y z
N MET A 1 38.72 -38.53 41.30
CA MET A 1 37.53 -37.98 42.00
C MET A 1 37.79 -38.12 43.50
N ARG A 2 37.78 -37.01 44.26
CA ARG A 2 38.08 -36.98 45.71
C ARG A 2 37.10 -37.87 46.46
N VAL A 3 37.61 -38.80 47.26
CA VAL A 3 36.84 -39.51 48.29
C VAL A 3 36.36 -38.45 49.29
N PRO A 4 35.04 -38.22 49.46
CA PRO A 4 34.57 -37.33 50.51
C PRO A 4 34.84 -38.00 51.85
N SER A 5 35.55 -37.27 52.68
CA SER A 5 36.05 -37.66 53.99
C SER A 5 34.94 -38.20 54.90
N SER A 6 35.19 -39.39 55.43
CA SER A 6 34.58 -39.95 56.64
C SER A 6 34.75 -38.99 57.81
N ARG A 7 33.81 -38.05 57.99
CA ARG A 7 33.83 -37.07 59.10
C ARG A 7 32.44 -36.64 59.58
N TYR A 8 31.42 -37.49 59.62
CA TYR A 8 30.13 -37.12 60.26
C TYR A 8 29.32 -38.30 60.81
N LEU A 9 29.90 -39.20 61.60
CA LEU A 9 29.10 -40.23 62.29
C LEU A 9 29.45 -40.51 63.76
N ASP A 10 30.52 -39.96 64.31
CA ASP A 10 30.92 -40.26 65.71
C ASP A 10 30.43 -39.24 66.75
N GLY A 11 29.67 -38.23 66.33
CA GLY A 11 29.22 -37.12 67.19
C GLY A 11 27.72 -37.02 67.46
N ASP A 12 26.88 -37.85 66.81
CA ASP A 12 25.42 -37.59 66.78
C ASP A 12 24.55 -38.70 67.38
N ALA A 13 25.14 -39.82 67.83
CA ALA A 13 24.39 -40.87 68.52
C ALA A 13 24.00 -40.42 69.94
N GLU A 14 24.96 -39.88 70.72
CA GLU A 14 24.70 -39.39 72.08
C GLU A 14 23.74 -38.20 72.13
N SER A 15 23.80 -37.30 71.14
CA SER A 15 22.87 -36.15 71.03
C SER A 15 21.44 -36.63 70.73
N LEU A 16 21.27 -37.66 69.89
CA LEU A 16 19.98 -38.27 69.57
C LEU A 16 19.36 -38.95 70.79
N PHE A 17 20.16 -39.66 71.60
CA PHE A 17 19.69 -40.32 72.83
C PHE A 17 19.26 -39.31 73.91
N ARG A 18 19.86 -38.12 73.97
CA ARG A 18 19.54 -37.10 74.97
C ARG A 18 18.32 -36.24 74.62
N SER A 19 18.02 -36.05 73.34
CA SER A 19 17.04 -35.06 72.88
C SER A 19 15.71 -35.64 72.40
N ARG A 20 15.63 -36.94 72.08
CA ARG A 20 14.44 -37.55 71.45
C ARG A 20 13.91 -38.77 72.19
N PRO A 21 12.59 -39.04 72.13
CA PRO A 21 12.00 -40.24 72.72
C PRO A 21 12.42 -41.52 71.98
N ILE A 22 12.42 -42.65 72.68
CA ILE A 22 12.92 -43.95 72.22
C ILE A 22 12.26 -44.44 70.91
N SER A 23 11.01 -44.07 70.65
CA SER A 23 10.29 -44.40 69.41
C SER A 23 10.91 -43.72 68.18
N GLU A 24 11.30 -42.45 68.30
CA GLU A 24 11.95 -41.72 67.20
C GLU A 24 13.35 -42.25 66.94
N ILE A 25 14.08 -42.62 67.99
CA ILE A 25 15.43 -43.20 67.86
C ILE A 25 15.36 -44.53 67.09
N ARG A 26 14.39 -45.40 67.39
CA ARG A 26 14.17 -46.65 66.63
C ARG A 26 13.76 -46.39 65.18
N SER A 27 13.01 -45.33 64.92
CA SER A 27 12.66 -44.93 63.55
C SER A 27 13.89 -44.44 62.78
N VAL A 28 14.78 -43.67 63.43
CA VAL A 28 16.03 -43.21 62.83
C VAL A 28 16.97 -44.39 62.61
N GLU A 29 17.09 -45.34 63.55
CA GLU A 29 17.86 -46.58 63.37
C GLU A 29 17.33 -47.42 62.20
N ALA A 30 16.01 -47.59 62.10
CA ALA A 30 15.41 -48.31 60.98
C ALA A 30 15.65 -47.60 59.65
N SER A 31 15.58 -46.26 59.63
CA SER A 31 15.88 -45.45 58.45
C SER A 31 17.34 -45.55 58.04
N THR A 32 18.28 -45.47 58.99
CA THR A 32 19.72 -45.59 58.69
C THR A 32 20.09 -47.00 58.24
N ARG A 33 19.52 -48.05 58.84
CA ARG A 33 19.66 -49.43 58.33
C ARG A 33 19.14 -49.55 56.90
N LYS A 34 17.96 -48.99 56.61
CA LYS A 34 17.41 -48.98 55.25
C LYS A 34 18.30 -48.19 54.27
N GLU A 35 18.87 -47.07 54.69
CA GLU A 35 19.83 -46.32 53.87
C GLU A 35 21.13 -47.10 53.64
N ILE A 36 21.62 -47.84 54.63
CA ILE A 36 22.78 -48.70 54.49
C ILE A 36 22.49 -49.81 53.49
N ASP A 37 21.35 -50.49 53.60
CA ASP A 37 20.95 -51.56 52.68
C ASP A 37 20.79 -51.02 51.25
N ASN A 38 20.16 -49.86 51.09
CA ASN A 38 20.06 -49.18 49.80
C ASN A 38 21.44 -48.83 49.22
N LYS A 39 22.35 -48.26 50.02
CA LYS A 39 23.72 -47.93 49.58
C LYS A 39 24.54 -49.17 49.25
N GLN A 40 24.33 -50.28 49.96
CA GLN A 40 24.96 -51.56 49.64
C GLN A 40 24.48 -52.10 48.29
N GLU A 41 23.18 -52.04 48.03
CA GLU A 41 22.60 -52.45 46.75
C GLU A 41 23.03 -51.51 45.60
N GLU A 42 23.07 -50.20 45.82
CA GLU A 42 23.61 -49.23 44.87
C GLU A 42 25.08 -49.51 44.54
N LEU A 43 25.92 -49.79 45.54
CA LEU A 43 27.33 -50.16 45.33
C LEU A 43 27.44 -51.48 44.57
N ARG A 44 26.60 -52.47 44.88
CA ARG A 44 26.59 -53.76 44.18
C ARG A 44 26.23 -53.60 42.71
N GLN A 45 25.24 -52.76 42.41
CA GLN A 45 24.85 -52.45 41.03
C GLN A 45 25.90 -51.62 40.31
N LEU A 46 26.49 -50.61 40.96
CA LEU A 46 27.52 -49.76 40.36
C LEU A 46 28.78 -50.57 40.01
N VAL A 47 29.26 -51.39 40.95
CA VAL A 47 30.43 -52.24 40.76
C VAL A 47 30.12 -53.35 39.75
N GLY A 48 28.93 -53.96 39.82
CA GLY A 48 28.49 -54.96 38.85
C GLY A 48 28.38 -54.42 37.42
N ARG A 49 27.85 -53.21 37.24
CA ARG A 49 27.82 -52.51 35.95
C ARG A 49 29.24 -52.16 35.48
N SER A 50 30.07 -51.62 36.36
CA SER A 50 31.45 -51.26 36.01
C SER A 50 32.29 -52.46 35.57
N TYR A 51 32.17 -53.64 36.23
CA TYR A 51 32.86 -54.85 35.78
C TYR A 51 32.28 -55.40 34.48
N ARG A 52 30.94 -55.40 34.32
CA ARG A 52 30.31 -55.83 33.08
C ARG A 52 30.73 -54.96 31.90
N ASP A 53 30.74 -53.65 32.07
CA ASP A 53 31.14 -52.69 31.03
C ASP A 53 32.63 -52.83 30.69
N LEU A 54 33.49 -53.09 31.67
CA LEU A 54 34.93 -53.34 31.44
C LEU A 54 35.15 -54.63 30.65
N ILE A 55 34.45 -55.72 31.00
CA ILE A 55 34.52 -57.00 30.28
C ILE A 55 33.98 -56.82 28.86
N GLN A 56 32.85 -56.15 28.71
CA GLN A 56 32.26 -55.90 27.39
C GLN A 56 33.17 -55.02 26.53
N SER A 57 33.84 -54.03 27.12
CA SER A 57 34.84 -53.21 26.43
C SER A 57 36.05 -54.04 25.98
N ALA A 58 36.50 -55.00 26.79
CA ALA A 58 37.57 -55.93 26.41
C ALA A 58 37.14 -56.84 25.24
N ASP A 59 35.91 -57.36 25.26
CA ASP A 59 35.35 -58.18 24.18
C ASP A 59 35.22 -57.38 22.88
N PHE A 60 34.78 -56.12 22.95
CA PHE A 60 34.72 -55.24 21.79
C PHE A 60 36.10 -54.98 21.19
N ILE A 61 37.14 -54.79 22.01
CA ILE A 61 38.51 -54.61 21.53
C ILE A 61 39.00 -55.87 20.80
N LEU A 62 38.67 -57.07 21.31
CA LEU A 62 39.01 -58.33 20.64
C LEU A 62 38.26 -58.49 19.32
N LEU A 63 36.97 -58.14 19.26
CA LEU A 63 36.18 -58.15 18.04
C LEU A 63 36.74 -57.16 16.99
N MET A 64 37.09 -55.95 17.44
CA MET A 64 37.72 -54.93 16.59
C MET A 64 39.04 -55.44 16.02
N LYS A 65 39.88 -56.10 16.83
CA LYS A 65 41.13 -56.72 16.37
C LYS A 65 40.86 -57.77 15.29
N ALA A 66 39.96 -58.71 15.52
CA ALA A 66 39.64 -59.76 14.55
C ALA A 66 39.09 -59.18 13.23
N SER A 67 38.23 -58.15 13.33
CA SER A 67 37.72 -57.44 12.15
C SER A 67 38.83 -56.73 11.37
N SER A 68 39.79 -56.10 12.06
CA SER A 68 40.93 -55.41 11.44
C SER A 68 41.86 -56.40 10.74
N GLU A 69 42.10 -57.57 11.33
CA GLU A 69 42.88 -58.63 10.71
C GLU A 69 42.19 -59.17 9.45
N SER A 70 40.86 -59.36 9.48
CA SER A 70 40.10 -59.74 8.30
C SER A 70 40.13 -58.67 7.20
N ILE A 71 40.04 -57.38 7.56
CA ILE A 71 40.14 -56.27 6.61
C ILE A 71 41.53 -56.27 5.97
N CYS A 72 42.60 -56.42 6.77
CA CYS A 72 43.97 -56.48 6.27
C CYS A 72 44.16 -57.66 5.30
N ALA A 73 43.68 -58.85 5.65
CA ALA A 73 43.73 -60.02 4.78
C ALA A 73 42.98 -59.80 3.46
N ASN A 74 41.81 -59.17 3.50
CA ASN A 74 41.06 -58.81 2.31
C ASN A 74 41.82 -57.77 1.46
N LEU A 75 42.46 -56.79 2.09
CA LEU A 75 43.25 -55.77 1.40
C LEU A 75 44.49 -56.39 0.73
N CYS A 76 45.17 -57.34 1.38
CA CYS A 76 46.26 -58.11 0.79
C CYS A 76 45.78 -58.95 -0.41
N ARG A 77 44.59 -59.56 -0.33
CA ARG A 77 43.99 -60.30 -1.47
C ARG A 77 43.65 -59.39 -2.64
N ILE A 78 43.17 -58.17 -2.37
CA ILE A 78 42.92 -57.16 -3.39
C ILE A 78 44.24 -56.71 -4.02
N ASP A 79 45.27 -56.41 -3.23
CA ASP A 79 46.60 -56.04 -3.72
C ASP A 79 47.23 -57.14 -4.59
N THR A 80 47.16 -58.41 -4.17
CA THR A 80 47.65 -59.53 -4.99
C THR A 80 46.85 -59.72 -6.27
N SER A 81 45.52 -59.55 -6.23
CA SER A 81 44.68 -59.62 -7.42
C SER A 81 45.00 -58.51 -8.41
N ILE A 82 45.18 -57.27 -7.94
CA ILE A 82 45.58 -56.13 -8.78
C ILE A 82 46.97 -56.36 -9.39
N ARG A 83 47.94 -56.87 -8.61
CA ARG A 83 49.25 -57.22 -9.15
C ARG A 83 49.18 -58.32 -10.20
N SER A 84 48.33 -59.33 -10.01
CA SER A 84 48.14 -60.41 -10.99
C SER A 84 47.53 -59.90 -12.30
N LEU A 85 46.59 -58.96 -12.24
CA LEU A 85 45.99 -58.31 -13.41
C LEU A 85 47.00 -57.41 -14.13
N SER A 86 47.82 -56.68 -13.39
CA SER A 86 48.90 -55.84 -13.94
C SER A 86 49.98 -56.68 -14.64
N ALA A 87 50.33 -57.84 -14.08
CA ALA A 87 51.28 -58.77 -14.70
C ALA A 87 50.70 -59.45 -15.96
N ALA A 88 49.40 -59.78 -15.97
CA ALA A 88 48.73 -60.36 -17.13
C ALA A 88 48.71 -59.42 -18.35
N ASP A 89 48.63 -58.10 -18.15
CA ASP A 89 48.72 -57.11 -19.24
C ASP A 89 50.17 -56.95 -19.78
N GLY A 90 51.18 -57.38 -19.01
CA GLY A 90 52.59 -57.38 -19.38
C GLY A 90 53.04 -58.62 -20.19
N ASP A 91 52.49 -59.81 -19.90
CA ASP A 91 52.90 -61.06 -20.55
C ASP A 91 52.28 -61.27 -21.95
N GLU A 92 51.15 -60.63 -22.27
CA GLU A 92 50.63 -60.60 -23.65
C GLU A 92 51.49 -59.73 -24.59
N ALA A 93 52.30 -58.82 -24.05
CA ALA A 93 53.15 -57.92 -24.84
C ALA A 93 54.43 -58.60 -25.39
N ASN A 94 54.88 -59.71 -24.79
CA ASN A 94 56.18 -60.33 -25.14
C ASN A 94 56.09 -61.58 -26.03
N ASN A 95 54.92 -62.18 -26.23
CA ASN A 95 54.78 -63.46 -26.96
C ASN A 95 54.07 -63.38 -28.32
N SER A 96 53.93 -62.20 -28.93
CA SER A 96 53.44 -62.09 -30.31
C SER A 96 54.42 -61.34 -31.23
N ALA A 97 55.12 -62.10 -32.08
CA ALA A 97 56.00 -61.62 -33.15
C ALA A 97 55.25 -60.91 -34.31
N GLY A 98 54.15 -60.21 -34.01
CA GLY A 98 53.36 -59.35 -34.92
C GLY A 98 53.11 -57.93 -34.37
N GLY A 99 53.90 -57.51 -33.37
CA GLY A 99 53.62 -56.36 -32.49
C GLY A 99 53.45 -54.98 -33.14
N ALA A 100 54.03 -54.70 -34.31
CA ALA A 100 53.93 -53.37 -34.92
C ALA A 100 52.50 -53.05 -35.45
N GLY A 101 51.78 -54.06 -35.97
CA GLY A 101 50.42 -53.87 -36.47
C GLY A 101 49.36 -53.86 -35.35
N HIS A 102 49.57 -54.65 -34.30
CA HIS A 102 48.62 -54.80 -33.20
C HIS A 102 48.62 -53.59 -32.25
N VAL A 103 49.78 -52.98 -31.98
CA VAL A 103 49.90 -51.73 -31.22
C VAL A 103 49.24 -50.57 -31.99
N GLY A 104 49.49 -50.46 -33.30
CA GLY A 104 48.84 -49.47 -34.16
C GLY A 104 47.32 -49.64 -34.27
N TYR A 105 46.84 -50.89 -34.30
CA TYR A 105 45.40 -51.20 -34.31
C TYR A 105 44.71 -50.91 -32.96
N LYS A 106 45.37 -51.25 -31.82
CA LYS A 106 44.89 -50.92 -30.46
C LYS A 106 44.81 -49.41 -30.27
N GLU A 107 45.81 -48.66 -30.73
CA GLU A 107 45.85 -47.20 -30.69
C GLU A 107 44.78 -46.56 -31.60
N ARG A 108 44.62 -47.06 -32.83
CA ARG A 108 43.55 -46.62 -33.73
C ARG A 108 42.16 -46.89 -33.13
N ARG A 109 41.95 -48.05 -32.50
CA ARG A 109 40.71 -48.37 -31.79
C ARG A 109 40.47 -47.47 -30.58
N LYS A 110 41.51 -47.14 -29.81
CA LYS A 110 41.41 -46.20 -28.68
C LYS A 110 40.97 -44.82 -29.16
N LYS A 111 41.57 -44.31 -30.24
CA LYS A 111 41.19 -43.04 -30.87
C LYS A 111 39.76 -43.06 -31.41
N LEU A 112 39.39 -44.13 -32.14
CA LEU A 112 38.02 -44.30 -32.64
C LEU A 112 37.00 -44.35 -31.50
N TYR A 113 37.32 -45.04 -30.41
CA TYR A 113 36.47 -45.09 -29.22
C TYR A 113 36.36 -43.72 -28.55
N GLY A 114 37.46 -42.97 -28.42
CA GLY A 114 37.46 -41.60 -27.91
C GLY A 114 36.61 -40.64 -28.75
N VAL A 115 36.67 -40.76 -30.08
CA VAL A 115 35.81 -40.03 -31.02
C VAL A 115 34.35 -40.48 -30.90
N GLY A 116 34.09 -41.79 -30.84
CA GLY A 116 32.77 -42.36 -30.69
C GLY A 116 32.06 -41.93 -29.39
N CYS A 117 32.78 -41.85 -28.27
CA CYS A 117 32.25 -41.35 -27.00
C CYS A 117 31.90 -39.86 -27.06
N ARG A 118 32.71 -39.03 -27.75
CA ARG A 118 32.42 -37.60 -27.98
C ARG A 118 31.20 -37.42 -28.87
N ILE A 119 31.06 -38.22 -29.93
CA ILE A 119 29.88 -38.25 -30.79
C ILE A 119 28.65 -38.66 -29.98
N LYS A 120 28.75 -39.73 -29.19
CA LYS A 120 27.67 -40.17 -28.29
C LYS A 120 27.24 -39.06 -27.33
N TYR A 121 28.20 -38.38 -26.69
CA TYR A 121 27.92 -37.25 -25.81
C TYR A 121 27.08 -36.15 -26.49
N LEU A 122 27.40 -35.83 -27.75
CA LEU A 122 26.66 -34.84 -28.54
C LEU A 122 25.26 -35.33 -28.93
N VAL A 123 25.12 -36.60 -29.30
CA VAL A 123 23.82 -37.21 -29.66
C VAL A 123 22.88 -37.29 -28.46
N ASP A 124 23.40 -37.61 -27.27
CA ASP A 124 22.63 -37.70 -26.03
C ASP A 124 22.30 -36.32 -25.43
N THR A 125 22.94 -35.25 -25.89
CA THR A 125 22.79 -33.91 -25.29
C THR A 125 21.38 -33.32 -25.40
N PRO A 126 20.68 -33.36 -26.55
CA PRO A 126 19.30 -32.89 -26.65
C PRO A 126 18.35 -33.49 -25.62
N GLU A 127 18.43 -34.80 -25.37
CA GLU A 127 17.56 -35.50 -24.41
C GLU A 127 17.83 -35.03 -22.97
N ASN A 128 19.10 -34.88 -22.61
CA ASN A 128 19.48 -34.34 -21.31
C ASN A 128 19.03 -32.88 -21.13
N ILE A 129 19.17 -32.05 -22.17
CA ILE A 129 18.71 -30.65 -22.11
C ILE A 129 17.19 -30.60 -21.92
N TRP A 130 16.42 -31.45 -22.63
CA TRP A 130 14.98 -31.55 -22.43
C TRP A 130 14.62 -31.98 -21.01
N GLY A 131 15.28 -33.00 -20.46
CA GLY A 131 15.05 -33.45 -19.09
C GLY A 131 15.26 -32.31 -18.07
N PHE A 132 16.36 -31.54 -18.22
CA PHE A 132 16.62 -30.39 -17.35
C PHE A 132 15.60 -29.26 -17.53
N LEU A 133 15.13 -29.00 -18.76
CA LEU A 133 14.11 -27.99 -19.03
C LEU A 133 12.74 -28.37 -18.42
N ASP A 134 12.39 -29.66 -18.44
CA ASP A 134 11.14 -30.17 -17.85
C ASP A 134 11.18 -30.13 -16.31
N GLU A 135 12.36 -30.37 -15.72
CA GLU A 135 12.59 -30.26 -14.27
C GLU A 135 12.84 -28.82 -13.78
N SER A 136 12.83 -27.82 -14.68
CA SER A 136 13.11 -26.40 -14.40
C SER A 136 14.52 -26.10 -13.86
N MET A 137 15.49 -26.97 -14.18
CA MET A 137 16.92 -26.79 -13.87
C MET A 137 17.64 -26.12 -15.05
N PHE A 138 17.48 -24.81 -15.17
CA PHE A 138 17.94 -24.05 -16.33
C PHE A 138 19.46 -23.91 -16.38
N LEU A 139 20.13 -23.79 -15.23
CA LEU A 139 21.59 -23.70 -15.16
C LEU A 139 22.27 -24.98 -15.67
N ASP A 140 21.73 -26.13 -15.30
CA ASP A 140 22.26 -27.43 -15.73
C ASP A 140 22.03 -27.66 -17.23
N ALA A 141 20.88 -27.22 -17.76
CA ALA A 141 20.61 -27.20 -19.21
C ALA A 141 21.62 -26.31 -19.96
N ALA A 142 21.83 -25.07 -19.49
CA ALA A 142 22.81 -24.14 -20.03
C ALA A 142 24.24 -24.71 -19.99
N GLY A 143 24.63 -25.28 -18.85
CA GLY A 143 25.93 -25.91 -18.66
C GLY A 143 26.12 -27.12 -19.58
N ARG A 144 25.08 -27.95 -19.80
CA ARG A 144 25.13 -29.08 -20.75
C ARG A 144 25.30 -28.60 -22.19
N TYR A 145 24.56 -27.57 -22.59
CA TYR A 145 24.68 -26.95 -23.90
C TYR A 145 26.10 -26.42 -24.17
N LEU A 146 26.69 -25.66 -23.23
CA LEU A 146 28.03 -25.11 -23.40
C LEU A 146 29.12 -26.19 -23.46
N ARG A 147 29.01 -27.21 -22.62
CA ARG A 147 29.92 -28.37 -22.66
C ARG A 147 29.86 -29.05 -24.03
N ALA A 148 28.66 -29.29 -24.55
CA ALA A 148 28.48 -29.86 -25.89
C ALA A 148 29.09 -28.99 -26.99
N ARG A 149 28.93 -27.65 -26.91
CA ARG A 149 29.58 -26.72 -27.85
C ARG A 149 31.11 -26.87 -27.84
N LYS A 150 31.72 -27.01 -26.65
CA LYS A 150 33.17 -27.14 -26.54
C LYS A 150 33.69 -28.52 -26.97
N VAL A 151 32.95 -29.59 -26.68
CA VAL A 151 33.25 -30.94 -27.19
C VAL A 151 33.18 -30.95 -28.71
N HIS A 152 32.18 -30.32 -29.32
CA HIS A 152 32.06 -30.21 -30.78
C HIS A 152 33.21 -29.40 -31.40
N SER A 153 33.60 -28.25 -30.82
CA SER A 153 34.72 -27.48 -31.35
C SER A 153 36.02 -28.29 -31.33
N LEU A 154 36.30 -28.99 -30.22
CA LEU A 154 37.49 -29.85 -30.11
C LEU A 154 37.45 -31.02 -31.10
N LEU A 155 36.27 -31.60 -31.32
CA LEU A 155 36.07 -32.70 -32.27
C LEU A 155 36.30 -32.26 -33.73
N VAL A 156 35.86 -31.07 -34.11
CA VAL A 156 36.02 -30.53 -35.48
C VAL A 156 37.44 -30.01 -35.72
N GLU A 157 38.08 -29.44 -34.70
CA GLU A 157 39.46 -28.93 -34.77
C GLU A 157 40.50 -30.05 -34.80
N SER A 158 40.20 -31.20 -34.18
CA SER A 158 41.14 -32.32 -34.10
C SER A 158 41.38 -33.00 -35.47
N PRO A 159 42.62 -33.01 -35.98
CA PRO A 159 42.93 -33.61 -37.29
C PRO A 159 42.72 -35.12 -37.31
N SER A 160 42.90 -35.80 -36.17
CA SER A 160 42.68 -37.24 -36.04
C SER A 160 41.20 -37.62 -36.03
N ALA A 161 40.32 -36.71 -35.60
CA ALA A 161 38.88 -36.91 -35.63
C ALA A 161 38.30 -36.76 -37.04
N LYS A 162 38.88 -35.88 -37.90
CA LYS A 162 38.43 -35.66 -39.28
C LYS A 162 38.44 -36.92 -40.14
N GLU A 163 39.40 -37.82 -39.93
CA GLU A 163 39.45 -39.13 -40.59
C GLU A 163 38.22 -40.01 -40.27
N PHE A 164 37.67 -39.88 -39.05
CA PHE A 164 36.55 -40.68 -38.57
C PHE A 164 35.19 -39.98 -38.72
N LEU A 165 35.17 -38.64 -38.79
CA LEU A 165 33.96 -37.83 -38.97
C LEU A 165 33.27 -38.09 -40.32
N GLY A 166 34.01 -38.49 -41.35
CA GLY A 166 33.43 -38.90 -42.64
C GLY A 166 32.45 -40.08 -42.54
N ASN A 167 32.54 -40.88 -41.47
CA ASN A 167 31.62 -41.98 -41.21
C ASN A 167 30.31 -41.52 -40.52
N PHE A 168 30.21 -40.26 -40.11
CA PHE A 168 29.08 -39.71 -39.34
C PHE A 168 28.56 -38.39 -39.92
N PRO A 169 28.04 -38.39 -41.17
CA PRO A 169 27.57 -37.17 -41.85
C PRO A 169 26.38 -36.50 -41.15
N LEU A 170 25.59 -37.26 -40.38
CA LEU A 170 24.42 -36.76 -39.65
C LEU A 170 24.79 -35.91 -38.41
N LEU A 171 26.04 -35.93 -37.96
CA LEU A 171 26.47 -35.19 -36.77
C LEU A 171 26.26 -33.68 -36.91
N GLN A 172 26.47 -33.14 -38.11
CA GLN A 172 26.31 -31.71 -38.35
C GLN A 172 24.86 -31.27 -38.23
N HIS A 173 23.90 -32.09 -38.70
CA HIS A 173 22.48 -31.84 -38.51
C HIS A 173 22.08 -31.96 -37.03
N GLN A 174 22.59 -32.99 -36.33
CA GLN A 174 22.30 -33.16 -34.90
C GLN A 174 22.85 -31.99 -34.06
N PHE A 175 24.02 -31.45 -34.41
CA PHE A 175 24.59 -30.31 -33.70
C PHE A 175 23.80 -29.01 -33.96
N GLN A 176 23.22 -28.82 -35.15
CA GLN A 176 22.29 -27.69 -35.39
C GLN A 176 21.07 -27.73 -34.47
N LEU A 177 20.56 -28.93 -34.13
CA LEU A 177 19.51 -29.07 -33.11
C LEU A 177 20.02 -28.60 -31.74
N VAL A 178 21.24 -28.98 -31.36
CA VAL A 178 21.89 -28.51 -30.12
C VAL A 178 22.01 -26.98 -30.10
N GLU A 179 22.39 -26.35 -31.21
CA GLU A 179 22.45 -24.88 -31.33
C GLU A 179 21.08 -24.22 -31.16
N SER A 180 20.01 -24.84 -31.65
CA SER A 180 18.65 -24.31 -31.48
C SER A 180 18.20 -24.21 -30.01
N PHE A 181 18.74 -25.06 -29.13
CA PHE A 181 18.43 -25.02 -27.70
C PHE A 181 18.96 -23.76 -27.01
N LYS A 182 19.95 -23.06 -27.59
CA LYS A 182 20.40 -21.76 -27.06
C LYS A 182 19.21 -20.81 -26.86
N GLY A 183 18.40 -20.66 -27.91
CA GLY A 183 17.21 -19.80 -27.88
C GLY A 183 16.12 -20.34 -26.96
N GLN A 184 15.92 -21.67 -26.93
CA GLN A 184 14.90 -22.30 -26.09
C GLN A 184 15.22 -22.16 -24.60
N ILE A 185 16.47 -22.38 -24.19
CA ILE A 185 16.92 -22.22 -22.80
C ILE A 185 16.76 -20.75 -22.37
N SER A 186 17.22 -19.80 -23.20
CA SER A 186 17.07 -18.36 -22.91
C SER A 186 15.60 -17.96 -22.79
N GLN A 187 14.74 -18.39 -23.73
CA GLN A 187 13.31 -18.08 -23.70
C GLN A 187 12.60 -18.68 -22.48
N ARG A 188 12.78 -19.97 -22.20
CA ARG A 188 12.15 -20.64 -21.06
C ARG A 188 12.62 -20.06 -19.72
N SER A 189 13.89 -19.68 -19.63
CA SER A 189 14.43 -19.01 -18.45
C SER A 189 13.77 -17.64 -18.25
N ARG A 190 13.54 -16.86 -19.33
CA ARG A 190 12.81 -15.58 -19.27
C ARG A 190 11.33 -15.75 -18.93
N ASP A 191 10.68 -16.75 -19.48
CA ASP A 191 9.29 -17.08 -19.15
C ASP A 191 9.15 -17.39 -17.65
N ARG A 192 10.16 -18.05 -17.06
CA ARG A 192 10.20 -18.30 -15.61
C ARG A 192 10.31 -17.01 -14.78
N LEU A 193 11.03 -15.99 -15.25
CA LEU A 193 11.09 -14.69 -14.57
C LEU A 193 9.73 -13.97 -14.55
N LEU A 194 8.88 -14.25 -15.55
CA LEU A 194 7.54 -13.67 -15.71
C LEU A 194 6.45 -14.46 -14.95
N ASP A 195 6.73 -15.67 -14.48
CA ASP A 195 5.75 -16.56 -13.85
C ASP A 195 5.30 -16.04 -12.46
N PRO A 196 4.01 -15.70 -12.27
CA PRO A 196 3.51 -15.15 -11.00
C PRO A 196 3.47 -16.14 -9.84
N VAL A 197 3.49 -17.45 -10.12
CA VAL A 197 3.29 -18.52 -9.11
C VAL A 197 4.48 -18.60 -8.14
N GLY A 198 5.63 -18.03 -8.49
CA GLY A 198 6.84 -17.98 -7.66
C GLY A 198 6.86 -16.92 -6.54
N CYS A 199 5.73 -16.33 -6.16
CA CYS A 199 5.68 -15.29 -5.11
C CYS A 199 5.43 -15.81 -3.69
N SER A 200 5.18 -17.11 -3.50
CA SER A 200 4.89 -17.70 -2.19
C SER A 200 5.95 -18.74 -1.78
N GLY A 201 7.02 -18.27 -1.11
CA GLY A 201 8.05 -19.11 -0.47
C GLY A 201 9.32 -19.38 -1.30
N SER A 202 10.48 -19.45 -0.63
CA SER A 202 11.86 -19.77 -1.13
C SER A 202 12.06 -19.79 -2.66
N THR A 203 11.90 -18.64 -3.33
CA THR A 203 11.97 -18.52 -4.79
C THR A 203 13.21 -17.83 -5.32
N ALA A 204 14.02 -17.21 -4.46
CA ALA A 204 15.25 -16.55 -4.88
C ALA A 204 16.22 -17.53 -5.53
N GLU A 205 16.28 -18.79 -5.08
CA GLU A 205 17.13 -19.81 -5.70
C GLU A 205 16.70 -20.16 -7.13
N LEU A 206 15.39 -20.22 -7.39
CA LEU A 206 14.84 -20.53 -8.71
C LEU A 206 15.08 -19.37 -9.69
N PHE A 207 14.96 -18.13 -9.22
CA PHE A 207 15.33 -16.96 -10.02
C PHE A 207 16.83 -16.87 -10.23
N ALA A 208 17.65 -17.21 -9.24
CA ALA A 208 19.10 -17.30 -9.37
C ALA A 208 19.49 -18.33 -10.45
N ASP A 209 18.83 -19.48 -10.47
CA ASP A 209 19.03 -20.52 -11.47
C ASP A 209 18.70 -20.02 -12.89
N ALA A 210 17.51 -19.46 -13.09
CA ALA A 210 17.10 -18.91 -14.39
C ALA A 210 17.99 -17.74 -14.86
N LEU A 211 18.36 -16.82 -13.96
CA LEU A 211 19.27 -15.72 -14.29
C LEU A 211 20.68 -16.23 -14.62
N SER A 212 21.17 -17.23 -13.88
CA SER A 212 22.48 -17.85 -14.15
C SER A 212 22.52 -18.57 -15.50
N ALA A 213 21.43 -19.22 -15.89
CA ALA A 213 21.32 -19.85 -17.20
C ALA A 213 21.38 -18.80 -18.33
N ILE A 214 20.67 -17.68 -18.17
CA ILE A 214 20.66 -16.58 -19.16
C ILE A 214 22.06 -15.95 -19.27
N SER A 215 22.72 -15.65 -18.14
CA SER A 215 24.05 -15.01 -18.16
C SER A 215 25.08 -15.88 -18.89
N ILE A 216 25.02 -17.20 -18.68
CA ILE A 216 25.92 -18.19 -19.26
C ILE A 216 25.64 -18.42 -20.76
N VAL A 217 24.36 -18.50 -21.16
CA VAL A 217 23.96 -18.78 -22.54
C VAL A 217 24.09 -17.55 -23.44
N ASP A 218 23.63 -16.39 -22.96
CA ASP A 218 23.62 -15.13 -23.72
C ASP A 218 24.91 -14.31 -23.52
N GLU A 219 25.85 -14.79 -22.69
CA GLU A 219 27.14 -14.15 -22.37
C GLU A 219 26.95 -12.72 -21.81
N LEU A 220 25.97 -12.53 -20.92
CA LEU A 220 25.60 -11.24 -20.34
C LEU A 220 26.30 -10.98 -19.00
N GLY A 221 26.66 -9.72 -18.76
CA GLY A 221 27.23 -9.23 -17.50
C GLY A 221 26.19 -9.07 -16.39
N PRO A 222 26.63 -8.97 -15.12
CA PRO A 222 25.73 -8.87 -13.96
C PRO A 222 24.88 -7.59 -13.97
N ASP A 223 25.38 -6.49 -14.56
CA ASP A 223 24.68 -5.23 -14.79
C ASP A 223 23.44 -5.41 -15.68
N GLN A 224 23.62 -6.13 -16.79
CA GLN A 224 22.55 -6.44 -17.74
C GLN A 224 21.56 -7.45 -17.13
N MET A 225 22.04 -8.37 -16.30
CA MET A 225 21.18 -9.32 -15.59
C MET A 225 20.27 -8.63 -14.58
N LEU A 226 20.77 -7.65 -13.82
CA LEU A 226 19.95 -6.84 -12.94
C LEU A 226 18.89 -6.07 -13.73
N ALA A 227 19.27 -5.44 -14.84
CA ALA A 227 18.34 -4.72 -15.70
C ALA A 227 17.24 -5.63 -16.27
N LEU A 228 17.60 -6.82 -16.75
CA LEU A 228 16.65 -7.82 -17.26
C LEU A 228 15.68 -8.30 -16.17
N PHE A 229 16.19 -8.53 -14.96
CA PHE A 229 15.35 -8.91 -13.83
C PHE A 229 14.33 -7.80 -13.50
N LEU A 230 14.77 -6.55 -13.38
CA LEU A 230 13.89 -5.42 -13.08
C LEU A 230 12.85 -5.19 -14.19
N GLU A 231 13.24 -5.31 -15.47
CA GLU A 231 12.29 -5.19 -16.60
C GLU A 231 11.26 -6.32 -16.60
N SER A 232 11.64 -7.56 -16.25
CA SER A 232 10.68 -8.66 -16.10
C SER A 232 9.66 -8.38 -15.00
N ARG A 233 10.08 -7.80 -13.87
CA ARG A 233 9.21 -7.39 -12.78
C ARG A 233 8.31 -6.21 -13.15
N ARG A 234 8.79 -5.31 -14.01
CA ARG A 234 7.99 -4.21 -14.58
C ARG A 234 6.87 -4.72 -15.49
N SER A 235 7.16 -5.72 -16.33
CA SER A 235 6.16 -6.40 -17.14
C SER A 235 5.09 -7.08 -16.28
N TRP A 236 5.51 -7.71 -15.17
CA TRP A 236 4.59 -8.32 -14.22
C TRP A 236 3.67 -7.29 -13.55
N VAL A 237 4.19 -6.16 -13.07
CA VAL A 237 3.38 -5.04 -12.57
C VAL A 237 2.36 -4.61 -13.62
N SER A 238 2.78 -4.49 -14.88
CA SER A 238 1.89 -4.14 -15.99
C SER A 238 0.77 -5.16 -16.20
N GLN A 239 1.05 -6.46 -16.03
CA GLN A 239 0.05 -7.53 -16.11
C GLN A 239 -0.92 -7.52 -14.92
N ALA A 240 -0.42 -7.33 -13.69
CA ALA A 240 -1.27 -7.19 -12.50
C ALA A 240 -2.26 -6.03 -12.67
N MET A 241 -1.81 -4.92 -13.25
CA MET A 241 -2.66 -3.77 -13.54
C MET A 241 -3.68 -4.04 -14.65
N ARG A 242 -3.30 -4.78 -15.72
CA ARG A 242 -4.22 -5.18 -16.79
C ARG A 242 -5.38 -6.06 -16.30
N ASN A 243 -5.12 -6.94 -15.33
CA ASN A 243 -6.17 -7.78 -14.75
C ASN A 243 -7.28 -6.94 -14.06
N SER A 244 -6.94 -5.74 -13.60
CA SER A 244 -7.86 -4.78 -12.97
C SER A 244 -8.70 -4.00 -14.01
N GLN A 245 -8.19 -3.85 -15.23
CA GLN A 245 -8.83 -3.09 -16.32
C GLN A 245 -10.03 -3.80 -16.97
N ALA A 246 -10.23 -5.08 -16.68
CA ALA A 246 -11.30 -5.90 -17.27
C ALA A 246 -12.70 -5.63 -16.67
N PHE A 247 -12.81 -4.80 -15.63
CA PHE A 247 -14.07 -4.53 -14.93
C PHE A 247 -14.64 -3.14 -15.26
N ASP A 248 -15.95 -3.06 -15.51
CA ASP A 248 -16.66 -1.80 -15.76
C ASP A 248 -16.64 -0.89 -14.52
N GLY A 249 -16.19 0.36 -14.70
CA GLY A 249 -15.75 1.32 -13.66
C GLY A 249 -16.81 1.88 -12.71
N HIS A 250 -17.98 1.24 -12.56
CA HIS A 250 -19.07 1.70 -11.69
C HIS A 250 -19.54 0.67 -10.65
N SER A 251 -19.03 -0.56 -10.69
CA SER A 251 -19.39 -1.59 -9.71
C SER A 251 -18.56 -1.49 -8.43
N SER A 252 -19.16 -1.86 -7.30
CA SER A 252 -18.42 -2.10 -6.03
C SER A 252 -17.33 -3.17 -6.21
N ALA A 253 -17.50 -4.08 -7.18
CA ALA A 253 -16.49 -5.08 -7.54
C ALA A 253 -15.27 -4.46 -8.24
N ALA A 254 -15.48 -3.43 -9.08
CA ALA A 254 -14.39 -2.71 -9.74
C ALA A 254 -13.51 -1.96 -8.73
N PHE A 255 -14.12 -1.34 -7.71
CA PHE A 255 -13.37 -0.73 -6.61
C PHE A 255 -12.49 -1.74 -5.87
N ALA A 256 -13.04 -2.93 -5.56
CA ALA A 256 -12.29 -3.98 -4.88
C ALA A 256 -11.14 -4.54 -5.75
N ALA A 257 -11.35 -4.67 -7.07
CA ALA A 257 -10.31 -5.08 -8.02
C ALA A 257 -9.18 -4.04 -8.12
N VAL A 258 -9.53 -2.75 -8.22
CA VAL A 258 -8.55 -1.65 -8.25
C VAL A 258 -7.77 -1.60 -6.93
N SER A 259 -8.43 -1.67 -5.77
CA SER A 259 -7.76 -1.73 -4.46
C SER A 259 -6.80 -2.91 -4.36
N ARG A 260 -7.23 -4.10 -4.81
CA ARG A 260 -6.38 -5.30 -4.87
C ARG A 260 -5.16 -5.08 -5.78
N SER A 261 -5.32 -4.45 -6.94
CA SER A 261 -4.17 -4.17 -7.82
C SER A 261 -3.14 -3.24 -7.18
N PHE A 262 -3.55 -2.20 -6.42
CA PHE A 262 -2.59 -1.37 -5.67
C PHE A 262 -1.84 -2.18 -4.60
N CYS A 263 -2.53 -3.08 -3.90
CA CYS A 263 -1.91 -3.98 -2.94
C CYS A 263 -0.92 -4.94 -3.62
N GLU A 264 -1.30 -5.55 -4.76
CA GLU A 264 -0.44 -6.43 -5.54
C GLU A 264 0.83 -5.72 -6.03
N VAL A 265 0.71 -4.48 -6.53
CA VAL A 265 1.87 -3.68 -6.95
C VAL A 265 2.85 -3.47 -5.79
N VAL A 266 2.34 -3.11 -4.61
CA VAL A 266 3.18 -2.94 -3.43
C VAL A 266 3.85 -4.25 -3.03
N THR A 267 3.11 -5.36 -3.02
CA THR A 267 3.69 -6.69 -2.74
C THR A 267 4.79 -7.05 -3.74
N ILE A 268 4.59 -6.79 -5.04
CA ILE A 268 5.61 -7.04 -6.08
C ILE A 268 6.85 -6.19 -5.81
N ILE A 269 6.71 -4.92 -5.45
CA ILE A 269 7.84 -4.04 -5.10
C ILE A 269 8.60 -4.59 -3.89
N GLN A 270 7.88 -4.98 -2.83
CA GLN A 270 8.50 -5.51 -1.61
C GLN A 270 9.30 -6.78 -1.87
N ILE A 271 8.70 -7.73 -2.59
CA ILE A 271 9.33 -9.00 -2.96
C ILE A 271 10.52 -8.75 -3.89
N THR A 272 10.38 -7.86 -4.88
CA THR A 272 11.44 -7.56 -5.84
C THR A 272 12.66 -6.98 -5.14
N LEU A 273 12.51 -5.98 -4.27
CA LEU A 273 13.66 -5.41 -3.56
C LEU A 273 14.30 -6.40 -2.59
N GLY A 274 13.49 -7.23 -1.90
CA GLY A 274 14.00 -8.32 -1.07
C GLY A 274 14.85 -9.32 -1.88
N GLN A 275 14.35 -9.73 -3.06
CA GLN A 275 15.04 -10.64 -3.96
C GLN A 275 16.30 -10.02 -4.59
N VAL A 276 16.28 -8.74 -4.98
CA VAL A 276 17.50 -8.05 -5.45
C VAL A 276 18.57 -8.07 -4.37
N GLY A 277 18.18 -7.82 -3.12
CA GLY A 277 19.09 -7.93 -1.99
C GLY A 277 19.69 -9.32 -1.83
N GLU A 278 18.87 -10.36 -1.90
CA GLU A 278 19.32 -11.75 -1.78
C GLU A 278 20.19 -12.23 -2.96
N LEU A 279 19.89 -11.77 -4.17
CA LEU A 279 20.56 -12.17 -5.40
C LEU A 279 21.88 -11.44 -5.64
N PHE A 280 21.96 -10.14 -5.34
CA PHE A 280 23.08 -9.28 -5.74
C PHE A 280 23.83 -8.60 -4.58
N LEU A 281 23.23 -8.44 -3.39
CA LEU A 281 23.92 -7.80 -2.26
C LEU A 281 24.74 -8.80 -1.43
N ARG A 282 25.93 -8.36 -1.03
CA ARG A 282 26.83 -9.16 -0.20
C ARG A 282 26.39 -9.11 1.26
N THR A 283 26.14 -10.29 1.82
CA THR A 283 25.62 -10.45 3.19
C THR A 283 26.69 -11.19 3.99
N SER A 284 27.47 -10.48 4.79
CA SER A 284 28.37 -11.08 5.79
C SER A 284 29.34 -12.15 5.24
N ASN A 285 30.41 -11.74 4.54
CA ASN A 285 31.46 -12.58 3.92
C ASN A 285 31.02 -13.58 2.82
N ASP A 286 29.76 -14.03 2.79
CA ASP A 286 29.22 -14.93 1.78
C ASP A 286 28.94 -14.23 0.44
N LEU A 287 29.07 -14.99 -0.66
CA LEU A 287 28.72 -14.57 -2.01
C LEU A 287 27.19 -14.51 -2.16
N PRO A 288 26.64 -13.49 -2.85
CA PRO A 288 25.20 -13.43 -3.14
C PRO A 288 24.74 -14.63 -3.96
N LEU A 289 23.44 -14.95 -3.91
CA LEU A 289 22.92 -16.20 -4.50
C LEU A 289 23.19 -16.32 -6.01
N PHE A 290 23.07 -15.24 -6.77
CA PHE A 290 23.37 -15.25 -8.21
C PHE A 290 24.82 -15.64 -8.46
N TYR A 291 25.77 -14.97 -7.81
CA TYR A 291 27.19 -15.26 -7.96
C TYR A 291 27.56 -16.64 -7.43
N LYS A 292 26.95 -17.08 -6.32
CA LYS A 292 27.16 -18.41 -5.76
C LYS A 292 26.73 -19.51 -6.74
N LYS A 293 25.58 -19.36 -7.40
CA LYS A 293 25.06 -20.33 -8.38
C LYS A 293 25.83 -20.26 -9.70
N VAL A 294 26.09 -19.07 -10.19
CA VAL A 294 26.88 -18.86 -11.42
C VAL A 294 28.28 -19.40 -11.24
N LEU A 295 28.96 -19.16 -10.11
CA LEU A 295 30.34 -19.58 -9.87
C LEU A 295 30.47 -20.97 -9.24
N SER A 296 29.36 -21.65 -8.90
CA SER A 296 29.40 -23.03 -8.44
C SER A 296 29.65 -23.97 -9.62
N ALA A 297 30.91 -24.08 -10.03
CA ALA A 297 31.33 -25.03 -11.04
C ALA A 297 31.60 -26.41 -10.39
N PRO A 298 30.83 -27.46 -10.71
CA PRO A 298 31.24 -28.82 -10.42
C PRO A 298 32.59 -29.16 -11.10
N PRO A 299 33.44 -29.98 -10.48
CA PRO A 299 34.76 -30.29 -11.03
C PRO A 299 34.65 -30.95 -12.41
N GLY A 300 35.46 -30.47 -13.37
CA GLY A 300 35.40 -30.89 -14.78
C GLY A 300 35.46 -32.41 -15.03
N SER A 301 36.10 -33.17 -14.14
CA SER A 301 36.15 -34.64 -14.21
C SER A 301 34.79 -35.31 -14.02
N GLN A 302 33.87 -34.70 -13.26
CA GLN A 302 32.50 -35.20 -13.08
C GLN A 302 31.60 -34.82 -14.27
N LEU A 303 31.94 -33.76 -15.00
CA LEU A 303 31.09 -33.19 -16.04
C LEU A 303 31.22 -33.84 -17.42
N PHE A 304 32.34 -34.52 -17.68
CA PHE A 304 32.64 -35.25 -18.90
C PHE A 304 32.71 -36.77 -18.70
N GLY A 305 32.06 -37.28 -17.64
CA GLY A 305 31.97 -38.71 -17.36
C GLY A 305 31.51 -39.50 -18.59
N GLY A 306 32.30 -40.50 -19.00
CA GLY A 306 32.05 -41.32 -20.20
C GLY A 306 32.89 -40.97 -21.43
N ILE A 307 33.65 -39.88 -21.43
CA ILE A 307 34.62 -39.55 -22.49
C ILE A 307 36.03 -40.04 -22.09
N PRO A 308 36.69 -40.89 -22.90
CA PRO A 308 38.10 -41.27 -22.72
C PRO A 308 39.03 -40.06 -22.95
N ASP A 309 40.05 -39.93 -22.11
CA ASP A 309 41.05 -38.84 -22.13
C ASP A 309 40.39 -37.44 -22.11
N HIS A 310 39.52 -37.19 -21.11
CA HIS A 310 38.74 -35.95 -20.95
C HIS A 310 39.55 -34.71 -20.51
N GLU A 311 40.88 -34.80 -20.50
CA GLU A 311 41.75 -33.72 -20.01
C GLU A 311 41.68 -32.47 -20.87
N GLU A 312 41.52 -32.63 -22.19
CA GLU A 312 41.43 -31.52 -23.14
C GLU A 312 40.12 -30.77 -22.96
N GLU A 313 38.99 -31.49 -22.84
CA GLU A 313 37.68 -30.93 -22.54
C GLU A 313 37.66 -30.25 -21.18
N ALA A 314 38.28 -30.86 -20.16
CA ALA A 314 38.38 -30.29 -18.83
C ALA A 314 39.23 -29.01 -18.81
N LYS A 315 40.34 -28.94 -19.55
CA LYS A 315 41.17 -27.73 -19.70
C LYS A 315 40.38 -26.63 -20.42
N ALA A 316 39.73 -26.98 -21.52
CA ALA A 316 38.88 -26.08 -22.29
C ALA A 316 37.72 -25.51 -21.46
N TRP A 317 37.11 -26.34 -20.61
CA TRP A 317 36.07 -25.94 -19.68
C TRP A 317 36.61 -25.01 -18.59
N LYS A 318 37.78 -25.31 -18.02
CA LYS A 318 38.46 -24.42 -17.06
C LYS A 318 38.73 -23.03 -17.66
N GLN A 319 39.25 -22.95 -18.87
CA GLN A 319 39.50 -21.67 -19.56
C GLN A 319 38.20 -20.87 -19.77
N HIS A 320 37.11 -21.55 -20.11
CA HIS A 320 35.80 -20.91 -20.22
C HIS A 320 35.32 -20.37 -18.86
N TRP A 321 35.51 -21.13 -17.79
CA TRP A 321 35.21 -20.71 -16.42
C TRP A 321 36.05 -19.53 -15.96
N GLU A 322 37.36 -19.54 -16.20
CA GLU A 322 38.25 -18.41 -15.89
C GLU A 322 37.82 -17.14 -16.65
N LYS A 323 37.40 -17.29 -17.91
CA LYS A 323 36.82 -16.18 -18.69
C LYS A 323 35.51 -15.69 -18.05
N LEU A 324 34.64 -16.60 -17.62
CA LEU A 324 33.37 -16.25 -16.99
C LEU A 324 33.60 -15.55 -15.63
N GLU A 325 34.50 -16.06 -14.80
CA GLU A 325 34.89 -15.45 -13.53
C GLU A 325 35.46 -14.04 -13.71
N SER A 326 36.22 -13.78 -14.78
CA SER A 326 36.72 -12.42 -15.06
C SER A 326 35.64 -11.42 -15.50
N VAL A 327 34.50 -11.89 -16.01
CA VAL A 327 33.34 -11.04 -16.35
C VAL A 327 32.37 -10.90 -15.17
N MET A 328 32.31 -11.90 -14.29
CA MET A 328 31.42 -11.93 -13.12
C MET A 328 31.96 -11.10 -11.95
N CYS A 329 32.12 -9.80 -12.17
CA CYS A 329 32.46 -8.84 -11.13
C CYS A 329 31.24 -8.52 -10.25
N MET A 330 31.49 -8.32 -8.96
CA MET A 330 30.44 -7.90 -8.02
C MET A 330 29.96 -6.49 -8.37
N LEU A 331 28.64 -6.28 -8.40
CA LEU A 331 28.05 -4.96 -8.59
C LEU A 331 28.29 -4.06 -7.37
N GLU A 332 28.53 -2.78 -7.63
CA GLU A 332 28.63 -1.76 -6.59
C GLU A 332 27.24 -1.54 -5.95
N PRO A 333 27.15 -1.42 -4.61
CA PRO A 333 25.89 -1.15 -3.93
C PRO A 333 25.19 0.12 -4.42
N GLU A 334 25.96 1.15 -4.78
CA GLU A 334 25.46 2.41 -5.34
C GLU A 334 24.71 2.16 -6.66
N PHE A 335 25.31 1.39 -7.58
CA PHE A 335 24.68 1.05 -8.86
C PHE A 335 23.38 0.24 -8.68
N ILE A 336 23.35 -0.69 -7.73
CA ILE A 336 22.14 -1.46 -7.39
C ILE A 336 21.06 -0.51 -6.87
N SER A 337 21.42 0.43 -6.00
CA SER A 337 20.48 1.39 -5.42
C SER A 337 19.88 2.33 -6.47
N GLU A 338 20.70 2.86 -7.38
CA GLU A 338 20.25 3.72 -8.49
C GLU A 338 19.34 2.97 -9.45
N SER A 339 19.70 1.73 -9.80
CA SER A 339 18.90 0.87 -10.68
C SER A 339 17.53 0.54 -10.06
N CYS A 340 17.51 0.21 -8.76
CA CYS A 340 16.26 -0.05 -8.03
C CYS A 340 15.40 1.21 -7.92
N LEU A 341 15.99 2.38 -7.66
CA LEU A 341 15.25 3.65 -7.59
C LEU A 341 14.65 4.03 -8.94
N SER A 342 15.42 3.90 -10.03
CA SER A 342 14.94 4.11 -11.40
C SER A 342 13.79 3.18 -11.72
N TRP A 343 13.89 1.90 -11.33
CA TRP A 343 12.81 0.93 -11.51
C TRP A 343 11.54 1.30 -10.71
N VAL A 344 11.66 1.65 -9.44
CA VAL A 344 10.52 2.09 -8.61
C VAL A 344 9.84 3.33 -9.21
N ASN A 345 10.61 4.29 -9.72
CA ASN A 345 10.08 5.45 -10.43
C ASN A 345 9.35 5.05 -11.71
N SER A 346 9.90 4.11 -12.49
CA SER A 346 9.24 3.60 -13.69
C SER A 346 7.92 2.88 -13.39
N VAL A 347 7.84 2.20 -12.23
CA VAL A 347 6.61 1.57 -11.73
C VAL A 347 5.60 2.64 -11.31
N SER A 348 6.04 3.72 -10.65
CA SER A 348 5.19 4.87 -10.33
C SER A 348 4.57 5.48 -11.58
N GLU A 349 5.37 5.71 -12.62
CA GLU A 349 4.88 6.20 -13.92
C GLU A 349 3.86 5.24 -14.55
N LEU A 350 4.12 3.92 -14.50
CA LEU A 350 3.17 2.92 -14.99
C LEU A 350 1.83 2.97 -14.23
N VAL A 351 1.86 3.04 -12.90
CA VAL A 351 0.64 3.15 -12.09
C VAL A 351 -0.12 4.43 -12.41
N ASN A 352 0.59 5.55 -12.56
CA ASN A 352 -0.01 6.86 -12.85
C ASN A 352 -0.58 6.95 -14.27
N SER A 353 0.05 6.25 -15.22
CA SER A 353 -0.39 6.18 -16.63
C SER A 353 -1.45 5.12 -16.88
N ALA A 354 -1.71 4.22 -15.94
CA ALA A 354 -2.64 3.10 -16.12
C ALA A 354 -4.10 3.56 -16.24
N VAL A 355 -4.74 3.16 -17.33
CA VAL A 355 -6.09 3.53 -17.74
C VAL A 355 -7.01 2.30 -17.71
N LEU A 356 -8.25 2.47 -17.25
CA LEU A 356 -9.34 1.49 -17.32
C LEU A 356 -9.84 1.33 -18.76
N SER A 357 -10.62 0.28 -19.01
CA SER A 357 -11.30 0.02 -20.29
C SER A 357 -12.16 1.18 -20.82
N ASP A 358 -12.62 2.05 -19.92
CA ASP A 358 -13.43 3.25 -20.18
C ASP A 358 -12.58 4.53 -20.45
N GLY A 359 -11.26 4.41 -20.61
CA GLY A 359 -10.38 5.57 -20.90
C GLY A 359 -10.05 6.45 -19.70
N ARG A 360 -10.54 6.11 -18.51
CA ARG A 360 -10.30 6.80 -17.23
C ARG A 360 -9.07 6.27 -16.50
N ARG A 361 -8.29 7.10 -15.82
CA ARG A 361 -7.16 6.62 -14.98
C ARG A 361 -7.69 5.70 -13.88
N LEU A 362 -6.90 4.71 -13.44
CA LEU A 362 -7.31 3.80 -12.34
C LEU A 362 -7.76 4.55 -11.07
N VAL A 363 -7.10 5.67 -10.79
CA VAL A 363 -7.38 6.53 -9.63
C VAL A 363 -8.74 7.25 -9.76
N GLU A 364 -9.29 7.36 -10.97
CA GLU A 364 -10.62 7.94 -11.20
C GLU A 364 -11.77 7.01 -10.81
N ALA A 365 -11.51 5.72 -10.58
CA ALA A 365 -12.48 4.81 -9.98
C ALA A 365 -12.86 5.22 -8.54
N PHE A 366 -12.02 6.02 -7.88
CA PHE A 366 -12.28 6.55 -6.55
C PHE A 366 -13.11 7.83 -6.66
N GLY A 367 -14.39 7.74 -6.29
CA GLY A 367 -15.34 8.86 -6.33
C GLY A 367 -15.49 9.65 -5.02
N SER A 368 -14.77 9.28 -3.96
CA SER A 368 -14.87 9.90 -2.63
C SER A 368 -13.53 9.80 -1.89
N GLY A 369 -13.20 10.80 -1.10
CA GLY A 369 -12.11 10.82 -0.13
C GLY A 369 -12.16 9.66 0.87
N GLY A 370 -13.34 9.21 1.29
CA GLY A 370 -13.49 8.01 2.14
C GLY A 370 -13.00 6.71 1.48
N ARG A 371 -13.23 6.54 0.17
CA ARG A 371 -12.70 5.41 -0.62
C ARG A 371 -11.19 5.50 -0.80
N LEU A 372 -10.66 6.70 -1.05
CA LEU A 372 -9.21 6.93 -1.11
C LEU A 372 -8.53 6.58 0.22
N ALA A 373 -9.13 6.98 1.34
CA ALA A 373 -8.66 6.66 2.69
C ALA A 373 -8.68 5.15 2.99
N SER A 374 -9.70 4.43 2.52
CA SER A 374 -9.78 2.97 2.65
C SER A 374 -8.65 2.28 1.90
N VAL A 375 -8.41 2.66 0.64
CA VAL A 375 -7.32 2.09 -0.16
C VAL A 375 -5.96 2.40 0.45
N GLU A 376 -5.76 3.62 0.93
CA GLU A 376 -4.54 3.97 1.67
C GLU A 376 -4.32 3.08 2.90
N LYS A 377 -5.38 2.84 3.67
CA LYS A 377 -5.33 1.96 4.84
C LYS A 377 -4.99 0.53 4.43
N ASP A 378 -5.63 0.01 3.38
CA ASP A 378 -5.43 -1.37 2.91
C ASP A 378 -4.00 -1.56 2.37
N VAL A 379 -3.52 -0.62 1.56
CA VAL A 379 -2.16 -0.62 1.01
C VAL A 379 -1.12 -0.52 2.12
N ARG A 380 -1.30 0.37 3.09
CA ARG A 380 -0.37 0.52 4.22
C ARG A 380 -0.37 -0.72 5.12
N ALA A 381 -1.54 -1.29 5.40
CA ALA A 381 -1.64 -2.56 6.13
C ALA A 381 -0.91 -3.70 5.40
N LYS A 382 -0.90 -3.69 4.06
CA LYS A 382 -0.12 -4.62 3.25
C LYS A 382 1.39 -4.35 3.27
N VAL A 383 1.83 -3.09 3.28
CA VAL A 383 3.25 -2.76 3.47
C VAL A 383 3.76 -3.30 4.81
N ASP A 384 2.95 -3.18 5.85
CA ASP A 384 3.29 -3.61 7.22
C ASP A 384 3.16 -5.13 7.43
N GLU A 385 2.56 -5.85 6.47
CA GLU A 385 2.36 -7.29 6.54
C GLU A 385 3.70 -8.04 6.37
N LYS A 386 4.09 -8.81 7.39
CA LYS A 386 5.36 -9.55 7.39
C LYS A 386 5.35 -10.77 6.47
N GLU A 387 4.17 -11.25 6.09
CA GLU A 387 4.00 -12.47 5.29
C GLU A 387 4.51 -12.30 3.84
N ALA A 388 4.34 -11.10 3.26
CA ALA A 388 4.81 -10.81 1.90
C ALA A 388 6.34 -10.94 1.76
N LEU A 389 7.08 -10.69 2.84
CA LEU A 389 8.55 -10.77 2.87
C LEU A 389 9.08 -12.12 3.33
N GLY A 390 8.20 -13.11 3.57
CA GLY A 390 8.52 -14.39 4.20
C GLY A 390 9.78 -15.09 3.67
N GLY A 391 10.01 -15.06 2.35
CA GLY A 391 11.19 -15.65 1.71
C GLY A 391 12.51 -14.92 2.02
N SER A 392 12.49 -13.59 2.09
CA SER A 392 13.69 -12.77 2.33
C SER A 392 13.95 -12.48 3.82
N LEU A 393 13.08 -12.95 4.73
CA LEU A 393 13.26 -12.80 6.18
C LEU A 393 14.45 -13.59 6.71
N GLU A 394 14.79 -14.74 6.12
CA GLU A 394 15.96 -15.53 6.52
C GLU A 394 17.26 -14.83 6.11
N TRP A 395 17.30 -14.28 4.90
CA TRP A 395 18.37 -13.42 4.42
C TRP A 395 18.59 -12.21 5.35
N LEU A 396 17.51 -11.49 5.67
CA LEU A 396 17.57 -10.34 6.57
C LEU A 396 18.01 -10.71 8.00
N ARG A 397 17.56 -11.86 8.52
CA ARG A 397 18.01 -12.38 9.83
C ARG A 397 19.50 -12.72 9.83
N SER A 398 20.02 -13.24 8.72
CA SER A 398 21.46 -13.51 8.56
C SER A 398 22.29 -12.22 8.61
N TYR A 399 21.77 -11.11 8.06
CA TYR A 399 22.46 -9.81 8.09
C TYR A 399 22.39 -9.11 9.46
N TYR A 400 21.20 -9.04 10.07
CA TYR A 400 20.98 -8.25 11.28
C TYR A 400 21.13 -9.04 12.59
N GLY A 401 21.13 -10.38 12.56
CA GLY A 401 21.27 -11.25 13.74
C GLY A 401 20.14 -11.16 14.78
N LEU A 402 19.16 -10.27 14.60
CA LEU A 402 18.08 -9.95 15.55
C LEU A 402 16.70 -9.91 14.88
N VAL A 403 15.65 -9.93 15.70
CA VAL A 403 14.26 -9.75 15.28
C VAL A 403 14.08 -8.31 14.77
N ILE A 404 13.86 -8.18 13.46
CA ILE A 404 13.65 -6.88 12.82
C ILE A 404 12.22 -6.41 13.14
N GLU A 405 12.10 -5.24 13.75
CA GLU A 405 10.79 -4.62 14.07
C GLU A 405 10.01 -4.34 12.78
N SER A 406 10.67 -3.74 11.78
CA SER A 406 10.16 -3.41 10.44
C SER A 406 11.04 -4.01 9.32
N PRO A 407 10.76 -5.24 8.83
CA PRO A 407 11.54 -5.89 7.77
C PRO A 407 11.69 -5.04 6.51
N TRP A 408 10.66 -4.28 6.17
CA TRP A 408 10.64 -3.38 5.02
C TRP A 408 11.67 -2.24 5.12
N GLU A 409 11.77 -1.57 6.28
CA GLU A 409 12.75 -0.50 6.45
C GLU A 409 14.19 -1.02 6.41
N GLY A 410 14.41 -2.25 6.88
CA GLY A 410 15.69 -2.94 6.74
C GLY A 410 16.07 -3.13 5.27
N ILE A 411 15.14 -3.60 4.42
CA ILE A 411 15.35 -3.75 2.98
C ILE A 411 15.65 -2.40 2.33
N CYS A 412 14.87 -1.35 2.62
CA CYS A 412 15.13 -0.02 2.07
C CYS A 412 16.52 0.50 2.45
N ARG A 413 16.94 0.34 3.71
CA ARG A 413 18.28 0.78 4.14
C ARG A 413 19.41 0.02 3.44
N LEU A 414 19.23 -1.28 3.19
CA LEU A 414 20.25 -2.12 2.55
C LEU A 414 20.30 -1.95 1.03
N VAL A 415 19.14 -1.91 0.37
CA VAL A 415 19.04 -1.90 -1.09
C VAL A 415 19.01 -0.49 -1.66
N LEU A 416 18.30 0.44 -1.03
CA LEU A 416 18.13 1.82 -1.50
C LEU A 416 19.05 2.82 -0.79
N GLY A 417 19.80 2.39 0.23
CA GLY A 417 20.69 3.23 1.04
C GLY A 417 19.97 4.23 1.97
N GLN A 418 18.65 4.41 1.84
CA GLN A 418 17.85 5.37 2.59
C GLN A 418 16.51 4.74 3.00
N PRO A 419 15.99 5.01 4.21
CA PRO A 419 14.64 4.61 4.59
C PRO A 419 13.61 5.47 3.83
N LYS A 420 13.09 4.94 2.72
CA LYS A 420 12.06 5.60 1.92
C LYS A 420 10.68 5.02 2.23
N ASN A 421 9.70 5.90 2.39
CA ASN A 421 8.29 5.52 2.51
C ASN A 421 7.73 5.29 1.10
N LEU A 422 7.47 4.03 0.73
CA LEU A 422 6.86 3.67 -0.56
C LEU A 422 5.62 4.49 -0.87
N TRP A 423 4.77 4.70 0.13
CA TRP A 423 3.53 5.46 -0.02
C TRP A 423 3.78 6.91 -0.46
N ASP A 424 4.73 7.59 0.18
CA ASP A 424 5.01 9.00 -0.06
C ASP A 424 5.60 9.23 -1.46
N GLU A 425 6.39 8.27 -1.96
CA GLU A 425 7.04 8.36 -3.28
C GLU A 425 6.12 7.91 -4.43
N LEU A 426 5.29 6.89 -4.21
CA LEU A 426 4.51 6.26 -5.29
C LEU A 426 3.10 6.82 -5.44
N PHE A 427 2.40 7.08 -4.33
CA PHE A 427 0.94 7.27 -4.37
C PHE A 427 0.48 8.63 -3.83
N GLU A 428 1.22 9.25 -2.91
CA GLU A 428 0.78 10.46 -2.21
C GLU A 428 0.35 11.58 -3.14
N GLN A 429 1.19 11.95 -4.11
CA GLN A 429 0.90 13.03 -5.06
C GLN A 429 -0.32 12.72 -5.93
N THR A 430 -0.45 11.47 -6.38
CA THR A 430 -1.55 11.03 -7.23
C THR A 430 -2.88 11.02 -6.48
N PHE A 431 -2.88 10.59 -5.21
CA PHE A 431 -4.07 10.60 -4.35
C PHE A 431 -4.48 12.03 -3.96
N VAL A 432 -3.52 12.91 -3.68
CA VAL A 432 -3.78 14.34 -3.43
C VAL A 432 -4.36 15.01 -4.68
N HIS A 433 -3.82 14.73 -5.87
CA HIS A 433 -4.37 15.23 -7.13
C HIS A 433 -5.80 14.75 -7.35
N ARG A 434 -6.07 13.46 -7.12
CA ARG A 434 -7.43 12.93 -7.24
C ARG A 434 -8.40 13.59 -6.25
N MET A 435 -7.98 13.83 -5.02
CA MET A 435 -8.81 14.53 -4.05
C MET A 435 -9.17 15.94 -4.54
N LYS A 436 -8.23 16.67 -5.15
CA LYS A 436 -8.50 17.97 -5.78
C LYS A 436 -9.55 17.88 -6.90
N GLU A 437 -9.50 16.82 -7.72
CA GLU A 437 -10.52 16.57 -8.75
C GLU A 437 -11.90 16.28 -8.16
N ILE A 438 -11.99 15.43 -7.13
CA ILE A 438 -13.25 15.11 -6.43
C ILE A 438 -13.88 16.39 -5.88
N ILE A 439 -13.07 17.24 -5.24
CA ILE A 439 -13.50 18.54 -4.72
C ILE A 439 -14.03 19.43 -5.85
N ASN A 440 -13.34 19.52 -6.98
CA ASN A 440 -13.79 20.31 -8.13
C ASN A 440 -15.16 19.82 -8.63
N LEU A 441 -15.30 18.51 -8.85
CA LEU A 441 -16.53 17.89 -9.34
C LEU A 441 -17.69 18.12 -8.37
N ALA A 442 -17.46 18.00 -7.06
CA ALA A 442 -18.47 18.22 -6.04
C ALA A 442 -18.94 19.69 -6.00
N PHE A 443 -18.02 20.65 -6.11
CA PHE A 443 -18.36 22.07 -6.16
C PHE A 443 -19.03 22.48 -7.49
N GLU A 444 -18.68 21.86 -8.62
CA GLU A 444 -19.37 22.07 -9.90
C GLU A 444 -20.79 21.47 -9.88
N GLU A 445 -20.97 20.31 -9.24
CA GLU A 445 -22.29 19.74 -8.99
C GLU A 445 -23.14 20.64 -8.11
N MET A 446 -22.56 21.23 -7.06
CA MET A 446 -23.24 22.20 -6.20
C MET A 446 -23.77 23.37 -7.03
N VAL A 447 -22.92 24.03 -7.83
CA VAL A 447 -23.34 25.15 -8.70
C VAL A 447 -24.44 24.71 -9.68
N ARG A 448 -24.32 23.52 -10.29
CA ARG A 448 -25.33 22.99 -11.24
C ARG A 448 -26.65 22.58 -10.57
N SER A 449 -26.62 22.13 -9.32
CA SER A 449 -27.81 21.73 -8.56
C SER A 449 -28.61 22.94 -8.08
N VAL A 450 -27.93 24.05 -7.82
CA VAL A 450 -28.52 25.35 -7.47
C VAL A 450 -28.99 26.05 -8.75
N LYS A 451 -29.97 25.46 -9.45
CA LYS A 451 -30.64 26.11 -10.58
C LYS A 451 -31.59 27.21 -10.07
N ILE A 452 -31.02 28.37 -9.79
CA ILE A 452 -31.69 29.57 -9.28
C ILE A 452 -32.93 29.93 -10.12
N LYS A 453 -32.87 29.74 -11.44
CA LYS A 453 -33.92 30.14 -12.40
C LYS A 453 -35.19 29.30 -12.29
N ASP A 454 -35.09 28.04 -11.89
CA ASP A 454 -36.26 27.17 -11.74
C ASP A 454 -36.92 27.42 -10.37
N ALA A 455 -36.11 27.61 -9.33
CA ALA A 455 -36.60 27.98 -7.99
C ALA A 455 -37.29 29.37 -7.97
N LEU A 456 -36.83 30.33 -8.79
CA LEU A 456 -37.47 31.65 -8.94
C LEU A 456 -38.79 31.61 -9.73
N LYS A 457 -39.05 30.56 -10.52
CA LYS A 457 -40.32 30.36 -11.25
C LYS A 457 -41.37 29.71 -10.35
N GLU A 458 -40.99 28.67 -9.60
CA GLU A 458 -41.89 27.96 -8.68
C GLU A 458 -42.35 28.79 -7.48
N GLY A 459 -41.46 29.66 -6.95
CA GLY A 459 -41.79 30.56 -5.84
C GLY A 459 -42.93 31.53 -6.18
N VAL A 460 -43.10 31.87 -7.46
CA VAL A 460 -44.16 32.76 -7.94
C VAL A 460 -45.51 32.05 -8.10
N GLU A 461 -45.51 30.83 -8.59
CA GLU A 461 -46.75 30.08 -8.84
C GLU A 461 -47.46 29.71 -7.53
N SER A 462 -46.69 29.40 -6.47
CA SER A 462 -47.22 29.04 -5.15
C SER A 462 -47.94 30.19 -4.43
N HIS A 463 -47.54 31.45 -4.67
CA HIS A 463 -48.18 32.63 -4.09
C HIS A 463 -49.37 33.16 -4.91
N SER A 464 -49.51 32.75 -6.19
CA SER A 464 -50.67 33.11 -7.02
C SER A 464 -51.99 32.45 -6.55
N SER A 465 -51.90 31.35 -5.80
CA SER A 465 -53.04 30.61 -5.24
C SER A 465 -53.72 31.28 -4.02
N LEU A 466 -53.15 32.36 -3.48
CA LEU A 466 -53.69 33.10 -2.32
C LEU A 466 -54.38 34.42 -2.73
N LYS A 467 -54.94 34.50 -3.95
CA LYS A 467 -55.87 35.59 -4.30
C LYS A 467 -57.25 35.34 -3.68
N LYS A 468 -57.47 35.81 -2.44
CA LYS A 468 -58.76 36.32 -1.89
C LYS A 468 -58.67 36.61 -0.37
N SER A 469 -58.11 37.76 0.00
CA SER A 469 -58.60 38.48 1.19
C SER A 469 -58.18 39.94 1.07
N SER A 470 -59.15 40.79 0.78
CA SER A 470 -59.04 42.24 0.73
C SER A 470 -59.00 42.80 2.15
N SER A 471 -57.81 43.08 2.68
CA SER A 471 -57.64 44.07 3.74
C SER A 471 -56.23 44.66 3.65
N TYR A 472 -56.18 45.93 3.28
CA TYR A 472 -54.97 46.72 3.09
C TYR A 472 -54.24 46.81 4.45
N GLY A 473 -53.04 46.22 4.56
CA GLY A 473 -52.15 46.42 5.72
C GLY A 473 -51.56 45.17 6.38
N SER A 474 -52.02 43.95 6.08
CA SER A 474 -51.57 42.73 6.80
C SER A 474 -50.63 41.80 6.01
N PHE A 475 -50.03 42.26 4.91
CA PHE A 475 -49.42 41.36 3.91
C PHE A 475 -47.97 40.91 4.22
N TRP A 476 -47.27 41.55 5.18
CA TRP A 476 -45.81 41.36 5.33
C TRP A 476 -45.34 40.76 6.66
N PHE A 477 -46.23 40.61 7.66
CA PHE A 477 -45.81 40.26 9.03
C PHE A 477 -46.59 39.15 9.73
N THR A 478 -47.40 38.35 9.03
CA THR A 478 -48.07 37.22 9.69
C THR A 478 -48.32 36.10 8.71
N ASP A 479 -47.50 35.07 8.79
CA ASP A 479 -47.97 33.72 8.47
C ASP A 479 -47.46 32.74 9.54
N ARG A 480 -48.43 32.09 10.21
CA ARG A 480 -48.32 30.91 11.09
C ARG A 480 -47.82 31.04 12.55
N ILE A 481 -48.45 31.87 13.39
CA ILE A 481 -48.48 31.59 14.85
C ILE A 481 -49.85 31.07 15.32
N THR A 482 -50.90 31.10 14.50
CA THR A 482 -52.25 30.70 14.91
C THR A 482 -52.73 29.42 14.22
N SER A 483 -52.03 28.31 14.46
CA SER A 483 -52.62 26.98 14.23
C SER A 483 -52.24 26.01 15.35
N THR A 484 -52.63 26.34 16.58
CA THR A 484 -52.88 25.32 17.59
C THR A 484 -54.38 25.31 17.89
N LYS A 485 -55.00 24.18 17.54
CA LYS A 485 -56.40 23.87 17.85
C LYS A 485 -56.62 24.03 19.36
N LYS A 486 -57.71 24.69 19.73
CA LYS A 486 -58.28 24.69 21.09
C LYS A 486 -58.35 23.25 21.64
N VAL A 487 -57.54 22.91 22.66
CA VAL A 487 -57.81 21.87 23.67
C VAL A 487 -57.12 22.31 24.97
N GLY A 488 -57.78 22.08 26.11
CA GLY A 488 -57.57 22.75 27.39
C GLY A 488 -56.29 22.43 28.18
N LEU A 489 -56.19 23.14 29.31
CA LEU A 489 -55.11 23.13 30.31
C LEU A 489 -54.68 21.72 30.74
N THR A 490 -53.40 21.38 30.52
CA THR A 490 -52.52 20.66 31.47
C THR A 490 -51.05 20.91 31.08
N PRO A 491 -50.08 20.89 32.03
CA PRO A 491 -48.71 21.33 31.79
C PRO A 491 -47.89 20.23 31.12
N MET A 492 -47.33 20.52 29.94
CA MET A 492 -46.58 19.55 29.14
C MET A 492 -45.06 19.71 29.32
N LYS A 493 -44.43 18.54 29.45
CA LYS A 493 -43.01 18.21 29.60
C LYS A 493 -42.23 18.63 28.36
N ALA A 494 -41.09 19.31 28.55
CA ALA A 494 -40.18 19.76 27.49
C ALA A 494 -39.62 18.58 26.68
N MET A 495 -39.84 18.59 25.37
CA MET A 495 -39.08 17.82 24.37
C MET A 495 -38.84 18.72 23.14
N ASP A 496 -37.59 18.71 22.68
CA ASP A 496 -37.00 19.17 21.40
C ASP A 496 -37.13 20.66 20.96
N ASP A 497 -36.24 21.52 21.50
CA ASP A 497 -36.03 22.91 21.09
C ASP A 497 -35.43 23.11 19.66
N GLU A 498 -34.75 22.11 19.08
CA GLU A 498 -34.07 22.28 17.77
C GLU A 498 -35.04 22.29 16.57
N ASN A 499 -36.13 21.53 16.63
CA ASN A 499 -37.14 21.51 15.57
C ASN A 499 -37.90 22.85 15.46
N ASP A 500 -38.07 23.55 16.59
CA ASP A 500 -38.77 24.84 16.63
C ASP A 500 -37.94 25.97 16.01
N PHE A 501 -36.60 25.94 16.14
CA PHE A 501 -35.74 26.98 15.56
C PHE A 501 -35.65 26.90 14.03
N HIS A 502 -35.51 25.70 13.46
CA HIS A 502 -35.53 25.52 12.01
C HIS A 502 -36.90 25.83 11.41
N ALA A 503 -37.99 25.45 12.09
CA ALA A 503 -39.35 25.83 11.68
C ALA A 503 -39.58 27.35 11.70
N CYS A 504 -39.00 28.07 12.68
CA CYS A 504 -39.04 29.54 12.72
C CYS A 504 -38.22 30.20 11.60
N LEU A 505 -37.06 29.65 11.25
CA LEU A 505 -36.24 30.14 10.14
C LEU A 505 -36.94 29.91 8.79
N ASP A 506 -37.59 28.76 8.61
CA ASP A 506 -38.36 28.44 7.41
C ASP A 506 -39.60 29.34 7.27
N ALA A 507 -40.22 29.72 8.38
CA ALA A 507 -41.29 30.71 8.39
C ALA A 507 -40.81 32.13 8.02
N TYR A 508 -39.58 32.51 8.43
CA TYR A 508 -39.01 33.83 8.15
C TYR A 508 -38.47 33.98 6.71
N PHE A 509 -37.73 32.99 6.22
CA PHE A 509 -37.10 33.04 4.90
C PHE A 509 -38.00 32.52 3.77
N GLY A 510 -38.93 31.62 4.09
CA GLY A 510 -39.73 30.87 3.13
C GLY A 510 -39.03 29.57 2.74
N SER A 511 -39.84 28.53 2.46
CA SER A 511 -39.38 27.16 2.21
C SER A 511 -38.37 27.04 1.06
N GLN A 512 -38.45 27.90 0.04
CA GLN A 512 -37.52 27.88 -1.10
C GLN A 512 -36.15 28.47 -0.75
N VAL A 513 -36.10 29.52 0.06
CA VAL A 513 -34.82 30.14 0.47
C VAL A 513 -34.09 29.21 1.44
N SER A 514 -34.81 28.57 2.37
CA SER A 514 -34.25 27.54 3.25
C SER A 514 -33.73 26.34 2.46
N ARG A 515 -34.50 25.82 1.47
CA ARG A 515 -34.05 24.71 0.61
C ARG A 515 -32.74 25.01 -0.12
N ILE A 516 -32.59 26.20 -0.69
CA ILE A 516 -31.35 26.58 -1.40
C ILE A 516 -30.19 26.75 -0.40
N ARG A 517 -30.43 27.39 0.75
CA ARG A 517 -29.44 27.53 1.83
C ARG A 517 -28.96 26.15 2.29
N ASP A 518 -29.89 25.27 2.63
CA ASP A 518 -29.61 23.95 3.20
C ASP A 518 -28.92 23.06 2.16
N ALA A 519 -29.33 23.11 0.89
CA ALA A 519 -28.65 22.39 -0.19
C ALA A 519 -27.19 22.82 -0.37
N VAL A 520 -26.89 24.12 -0.25
CA VAL A 520 -25.50 24.63 -0.31
C VAL A 520 -24.73 24.24 0.95
N ASP A 521 -25.33 24.38 2.14
CA ASP A 521 -24.67 24.07 3.42
C ASP A 521 -24.39 22.56 3.56
N ASP A 522 -25.33 21.70 3.17
CA ASP A 522 -25.21 20.23 3.18
C ASP A 522 -24.16 19.74 2.18
N LYS A 523 -24.05 20.35 1.00
CA LYS A 523 -22.98 20.03 0.03
C LYS A 523 -21.62 20.49 0.55
N CYS A 524 -21.52 21.67 1.15
CA CYS A 524 -20.30 22.13 1.82
C CYS A 524 -19.90 21.19 2.97
N LYS A 525 -20.86 20.74 3.78
CA LYS A 525 -20.65 19.75 4.83
C LYS A 525 -20.11 18.44 4.27
N SER A 526 -20.76 17.88 3.25
CA SER A 526 -20.34 16.62 2.64
C SER A 526 -18.93 16.69 2.04
N ILE A 527 -18.57 17.79 1.39
CA ILE A 527 -17.21 18.00 0.84
C ILE A 527 -16.17 18.06 1.97
N LEU A 528 -16.49 18.75 3.07
CA LEU A 528 -15.59 18.86 4.21
C LEU A 528 -15.43 17.52 4.94
N GLU A 529 -16.51 16.77 5.16
CA GLU A 529 -16.47 15.45 5.77
C GLU A 529 -15.64 14.48 4.92
N ASP A 530 -15.80 14.49 3.60
CA ASP A 530 -15.06 13.63 2.68
C ASP A 530 -13.55 13.95 2.66
N LEU A 531 -13.19 15.25 2.76
CA LEU A 531 -11.80 15.68 2.98
C LEU A 531 -11.25 15.20 4.32
N LEU A 532 -12.04 15.32 5.39
CA LEU A 532 -11.62 14.92 6.74
C LEU A 532 -11.42 13.41 6.83
N CYS A 533 -12.23 12.61 6.13
CA CYS A 533 -12.01 11.17 5.97
C CYS A 533 -10.65 10.88 5.32
N PHE A 534 -10.26 11.62 4.28
CA PHE A 534 -8.96 11.45 3.61
C PHE A 534 -7.75 11.95 4.43
N THR A 535 -7.92 13.03 5.20
CA THR A 535 -6.82 13.64 5.99
C THR A 535 -6.64 13.01 7.38
N GLY A 536 -7.65 12.29 7.89
CA GLY A 536 -7.67 11.67 9.22
C GLY A 536 -6.78 10.44 9.40
N VAL A 537 -6.24 9.87 8.32
CA VAL A 537 -5.48 8.59 8.32
C VAL A 537 -4.00 8.78 8.70
N GLN A 538 -3.68 9.72 9.60
CA GLN A 538 -2.39 9.91 10.31
C GLN A 538 -1.41 11.01 9.83
N LYS A 539 -1.58 11.63 8.65
CA LYS A 539 -0.76 12.80 8.22
C LYS A 539 -1.60 14.06 7.92
N PRO A 540 -2.30 14.65 8.90
CA PRO A 540 -3.11 15.83 8.65
C PRO A 540 -2.24 17.04 8.27
N SER A 541 -1.02 17.19 8.78
CA SER A 541 -0.28 18.46 8.66
C SER A 541 0.27 18.82 7.27
N PRO A 542 0.84 17.91 6.43
CA PRO A 542 1.28 18.28 5.09
C PRO A 542 0.12 18.33 4.09
N ARG A 543 -0.79 17.34 4.10
CA ARG A 543 -1.94 17.30 3.19
C ARG A 543 -2.88 18.47 3.40
N LEU A 544 -3.16 18.82 4.66
CA LEU A 544 -4.04 19.95 4.97
C LEU A 544 -3.40 21.28 4.55
N LYS A 545 -2.08 21.43 4.62
CA LYS A 545 -1.39 22.64 4.10
C LYS A 545 -1.59 22.81 2.60
N GLU A 546 -1.65 21.72 1.84
CA GLU A 546 -1.82 21.76 0.38
C GLU A 546 -3.30 21.81 -0.05
N LEU A 547 -4.18 21.05 0.61
CA LEU A 547 -5.59 20.94 0.23
C LEU A 547 -6.47 22.05 0.81
N ALA A 548 -6.12 22.62 1.96
CA ALA A 548 -6.90 23.71 2.56
C ALA A 548 -7.00 24.96 1.66
N PRO A 549 -5.90 25.52 1.11
CA PRO A 549 -6.01 26.69 0.24
C PRO A 549 -6.83 26.38 -1.02
N PHE A 550 -6.73 25.15 -1.53
CA PHE A 550 -7.47 24.71 -2.72
C PHE A 550 -8.99 24.66 -2.47
N ILE A 551 -9.43 24.08 -1.36
CA ILE A 551 -10.87 24.06 -1.01
C ILE A 551 -11.39 25.46 -0.75
N GLN A 552 -10.63 26.29 -0.01
CA GLN A 552 -11.02 27.67 0.26
C GLN A 552 -11.19 28.47 -1.03
N GLU A 553 -10.28 28.29 -2.00
CA GLU A 553 -10.38 28.92 -3.31
C GLU A 553 -11.58 28.41 -4.12
N ARG A 554 -11.81 27.10 -4.15
CA ARG A 554 -12.94 26.51 -4.89
C ARG A 554 -14.29 26.88 -4.26
N CYS A 555 -14.40 26.85 -2.94
CA CYS A 555 -15.58 27.29 -2.21
C CYS A 555 -15.90 28.77 -2.53
N PHE A 556 -14.90 29.65 -2.45
CA PHE A 556 -15.06 31.07 -2.79
C PHE A 556 -15.48 31.27 -4.25
N ASN A 557 -14.84 30.57 -5.20
CA ASN A 557 -15.15 30.69 -6.62
C ASN A 557 -16.56 30.20 -6.96
N SER A 558 -16.97 29.07 -6.38
CA SER A 558 -18.32 28.51 -6.60
C SER A 558 -19.41 29.38 -5.99
N LEU A 559 -19.19 29.88 -4.77
CA LEU A 559 -20.11 30.84 -4.14
C LEU A 559 -20.16 32.15 -4.93
N SER A 560 -19.03 32.64 -5.42
CA SER A 560 -18.98 33.84 -6.25
C SER A 560 -19.73 33.67 -7.57
N LYS A 561 -19.72 32.48 -8.18
CA LYS A 561 -20.54 32.17 -9.38
C LYS A 561 -22.03 32.25 -9.05
N ILE A 562 -22.47 31.59 -7.97
CA ILE A 562 -23.87 31.64 -7.50
C ILE A 562 -24.28 33.09 -7.20
N VAL A 563 -23.42 33.86 -6.54
CA VAL A 563 -23.68 35.27 -6.21
C VAL A 563 -23.77 36.14 -7.46
N LYS A 564 -22.90 35.93 -8.47
CA LYS A 564 -22.96 36.65 -9.74
C LYS A 564 -24.23 36.33 -10.53
N GLU A 565 -24.64 35.07 -10.58
CA GLU A 565 -25.91 34.68 -11.21
C GLU A 565 -27.11 35.37 -10.53
N LEU A 566 -27.10 35.44 -9.20
CA LEU A 566 -28.14 36.17 -8.44
C LEU A 566 -28.06 37.69 -8.65
N GLU A 567 -26.86 38.26 -8.79
CA GLU A 567 -26.67 39.69 -9.09
C GLU A 567 -27.18 40.05 -10.49
N GLU A 568 -26.92 39.22 -11.51
CA GLU A 568 -27.45 39.39 -12.86
C GLU A 568 -28.97 39.35 -12.89
N GLU A 569 -29.59 38.36 -12.22
CA GLU A 569 -31.05 38.28 -12.10
C GLU A 569 -31.63 39.47 -11.32
N LEU A 570 -30.96 39.95 -10.27
CA LEU A 570 -31.35 41.17 -9.56
C LEU A 570 -31.26 42.42 -10.46
N GLY A 571 -30.25 42.49 -11.33
CA GLY A 571 -30.08 43.55 -12.32
C GLY A 571 -31.22 43.57 -13.35
N LEU A 572 -31.59 42.40 -13.90
CA LEU A 572 -32.73 42.26 -14.81
C LEU A 572 -34.07 42.65 -14.16
N LEU A 573 -34.27 42.30 -12.89
CA LEU A 573 -35.46 42.70 -12.14
C LEU A 573 -35.49 44.22 -11.89
N SER A 574 -34.33 44.84 -11.65
CA SER A 574 -34.18 46.28 -11.45
C SER A 574 -34.50 47.08 -12.73
N THR A 575 -34.02 46.63 -13.90
CA THR A 575 -34.35 47.28 -15.18
C THR A 575 -35.82 47.10 -15.54
N ALA A 576 -36.37 45.89 -15.35
CA ALA A 576 -37.79 45.62 -15.57
C ALA A 576 -38.73 46.45 -14.67
N LEU A 577 -38.28 46.80 -13.45
CA LEU A 577 -39.03 47.67 -12.54
C LEU A 577 -39.07 49.13 -13.03
N ASN A 578 -38.00 49.60 -13.68
CA ASN A 578 -37.91 50.96 -14.21
C ASN A 578 -38.65 51.13 -15.55
N ASP A 579 -38.72 50.07 -16.38
CA ASP A 579 -39.32 50.13 -17.71
C ASP A 579 -40.86 49.96 -17.72
N LYS A 580 -41.46 49.35 -16.67
CA LYS A 580 -42.90 49.02 -16.65
C LYS A 580 -43.70 49.92 -15.72
N HIS A 581 -44.32 50.98 -16.25
CA HIS A 581 -45.26 51.83 -15.50
C HIS A 581 -46.74 51.35 -15.51
N GLY A 582 -47.06 50.17 -16.06
CA GLY A 582 -48.44 49.81 -16.43
C GLY A 582 -49.22 48.80 -15.57
N ASP A 583 -48.60 47.72 -15.05
CA ASP A 583 -49.35 46.60 -14.45
C ASP A 583 -48.95 46.34 -12.98
N LYS A 584 -49.85 46.65 -12.04
CA LYS A 584 -49.64 46.48 -10.58
C LYS A 584 -49.29 45.03 -10.20
N GLU A 585 -49.87 44.03 -10.87
CA GLU A 585 -49.64 42.61 -10.56
C GLU A 585 -48.23 42.15 -10.98
N GLN A 586 -47.74 42.62 -12.13
CA GLN A 586 -46.40 42.28 -12.61
C GLN A 586 -45.30 42.98 -11.80
N LEU A 587 -45.57 44.20 -11.32
CA LEU A 587 -44.67 44.95 -10.44
C LEU A 587 -44.56 44.31 -9.04
N SER A 588 -45.67 43.81 -8.47
CA SER A 588 -45.64 43.03 -7.23
C SER A 588 -44.76 41.80 -7.36
N LEU A 589 -44.88 41.10 -8.49
CA LEU A 589 -44.10 39.88 -8.77
C LEU A 589 -42.59 40.13 -8.87
N ILE A 590 -42.20 41.24 -9.51
CA ILE A 590 -40.79 41.64 -9.65
C ILE A 590 -40.19 41.97 -8.27
N VAL A 591 -40.96 42.64 -7.42
CA VAL A 591 -40.57 43.04 -6.07
C VAL A 591 -40.53 41.85 -5.09
N GLU A 592 -41.43 40.88 -5.23
CA GLU A 592 -41.39 39.63 -4.48
C GLU A 592 -40.15 38.79 -4.83
N LYS A 593 -39.80 38.70 -6.12
CA LYS A 593 -38.57 38.03 -6.57
C LYS A 593 -37.31 38.72 -6.05
N SER A 594 -37.25 40.05 -6.07
CA SER A 594 -36.10 40.80 -5.56
C SER A 594 -35.97 40.66 -4.03
N LEU A 595 -37.09 40.62 -3.29
CA LEU A 595 -37.09 40.36 -1.87
C LEU A 595 -36.63 38.93 -1.53
N LEU A 596 -37.04 37.93 -2.32
CA LEU A 596 -36.61 36.54 -2.16
C LEU A 596 -35.09 36.40 -2.36
N ILE A 597 -34.52 37.08 -3.37
CA ILE A 597 -33.07 37.17 -3.57
C ILE A 597 -32.38 37.88 -2.39
N GLY A 598 -32.95 38.97 -1.88
CA GLY A 598 -32.44 39.67 -0.69
C GLY A 598 -32.43 38.80 0.56
N ARG A 599 -33.49 38.01 0.78
CA ARG A 599 -33.60 37.03 1.88
C ARG A 599 -32.59 35.90 1.73
N LEU A 600 -32.34 35.43 0.51
CA LEU A 600 -31.34 34.40 0.22
C LEU A 600 -29.91 34.89 0.51
N PHE A 601 -29.55 36.10 0.09
CA PHE A 601 -28.24 36.69 0.43
C PHE A 601 -28.05 36.85 1.94
N PHE A 602 -29.11 37.23 2.67
CA PHE A 602 -29.07 37.30 4.13
C PHE A 602 -28.91 35.91 4.78
N ALA A 603 -29.65 34.90 4.27
CA ALA A 603 -29.59 33.53 4.76
C ALA A 603 -28.21 32.89 4.54
N LEU A 604 -27.62 33.03 3.35
CA LEU A 604 -26.28 32.51 3.04
C LEU A 604 -25.19 33.17 3.90
N ARG A 605 -25.36 34.44 4.27
CA ARG A 605 -24.38 35.18 5.09
C ARG A 605 -24.44 34.82 6.57
N ASN A 606 -25.64 34.72 7.14
CA ASN A 606 -25.82 34.66 8.60
C ASN A 606 -26.29 33.29 9.12
N HIS A 607 -26.80 32.42 8.26
CA HIS A 607 -27.42 31.14 8.64
C HIS A 607 -26.81 29.92 7.94
N SER A 608 -25.70 30.07 7.21
CA SER A 608 -24.87 28.93 6.78
C SER A 608 -23.81 28.64 7.83
N SER A 609 -23.70 27.37 8.22
CA SER A 609 -22.77 26.93 9.25
C SER A 609 -21.43 26.45 8.67
N TYR A 610 -21.44 25.86 7.47
CA TYR A 610 -20.26 25.24 6.86
C TYR A 610 -19.51 26.17 5.90
N ILE A 611 -20.15 27.21 5.32
CA ILE A 611 -19.45 28.22 4.49
C ILE A 611 -18.40 29.01 5.32
N PRO A 612 -18.74 29.58 6.50
CA PRO A 612 -17.75 30.28 7.32
C PRO A 612 -16.68 29.33 7.86
N LEU A 613 -17.04 28.06 8.08
CA LEU A 613 -16.13 27.05 8.60
C LEU A 613 -15.07 26.64 7.56
N ILE A 614 -15.48 26.41 6.31
CA ILE A 614 -14.56 26.11 5.20
C ILE A 614 -13.66 27.31 4.89
N LEU A 615 -14.19 28.53 4.92
CA LEU A 615 -13.39 29.73 4.63
C LEU A 615 -12.56 30.19 5.83
N GLY A 616 -12.81 29.67 7.04
CA GLY A 616 -12.07 29.94 8.26
C GLY A 616 -10.73 29.21 8.38
N SER A 617 -10.14 29.21 9.58
CA SER A 617 -8.84 28.56 9.81
C SER A 617 -8.93 27.03 9.66
N PRO A 618 -8.05 26.40 8.87
CA PRO A 618 -7.99 24.94 8.70
C PRO A 618 -7.75 24.16 10.01
N THR A 619 -7.21 24.82 11.05
CA THR A 619 -7.01 24.21 12.37
C THR A 619 -8.34 23.79 13.03
N VAL A 620 -9.43 24.51 12.74
CA VAL A 620 -10.76 24.30 13.32
C VAL A 620 -11.46 23.08 12.71
N TRP A 621 -11.09 22.66 11.50
CA TRP A 621 -11.69 21.51 10.83
C TRP A 621 -11.40 20.19 11.60
N THR A 622 -10.23 20.09 12.21
CA THR A 622 -9.76 18.87 12.89
C THR A 622 -10.32 18.70 14.31
N THR A 623 -10.65 19.80 15.01
CA THR A 623 -11.21 19.78 16.36
C THR A 623 -12.68 19.38 16.37
N GLN A 624 -13.46 19.78 15.37
CA GLN A 624 -14.84 19.31 15.19
C GLN A 624 -14.92 17.84 14.75
N GLY A 625 -14.00 17.37 13.89
CA GLY A 625 -13.96 15.96 13.46
C GLY A 625 -13.70 14.97 14.61
N LYS A 626 -12.97 15.38 15.66
CA LYS A 626 -12.75 14.54 16.86
C LYS A 626 -13.91 14.59 17.86
N ALA A 627 -14.70 15.65 17.88
CA ALA A 627 -15.88 15.77 18.75
C ALA A 627 -17.03 14.84 18.32
N ASN A 628 -17.15 14.52 17.02
CA ASN A 628 -18.20 13.63 16.51
C ASN A 628 -18.03 12.15 16.87
N ASN A 629 -16.83 11.69 17.27
CA ASN A 629 -16.62 10.30 17.70
C ASN A 629 -16.89 10.07 19.19
N PHE A 630 -17.18 11.14 19.95
CA PHE A 630 -17.34 11.09 21.40
C PHE A 630 -18.53 11.91 21.93
N ALA A 631 -19.63 12.06 21.18
CA ALA A 631 -20.89 12.50 21.78
C ALA A 631 -22.09 12.24 20.85
N LYS A 632 -22.89 11.22 21.16
CA LYS A 632 -24.35 11.37 21.05
C LYS A 632 -24.76 12.37 22.13
N GLY A 633 -24.91 13.64 21.77
CA GLY A 633 -25.47 14.67 22.64
C GLY A 633 -24.80 16.03 22.49
N SER A 634 -25.60 17.03 22.11
CA SER A 634 -25.34 18.48 22.08
C SER A 634 -24.54 19.03 20.88
N SER A 635 -25.29 19.36 19.83
CA SER A 635 -24.96 20.36 18.80
C SER A 635 -24.96 21.76 19.43
N ASN A 636 -23.79 22.28 19.79
CA ASN A 636 -23.65 23.68 20.19
C ASN A 636 -23.67 24.59 18.94
N VAL A 637 -24.88 25.04 18.61
CA VAL A 637 -25.19 26.03 17.56
C VAL A 637 -24.65 27.41 17.95
N TRP A 638 -23.91 28.03 17.03
CA TRP A 638 -23.55 29.46 17.09
C TRP A 638 -24.82 30.32 16.99
N GLN A 639 -25.16 31.07 18.03
CA GLN A 639 -26.20 32.10 17.98
C GLN A 639 -25.59 33.45 17.55
N PRO A 640 -26.15 34.16 16.54
CA PRO A 640 -25.76 35.53 16.25
C PRO A 640 -26.58 36.50 17.14
N ARG A 641 -25.93 37.26 18.02
CA ARG A 641 -26.55 38.45 18.62
C ARG A 641 -26.71 39.53 17.55
N GLY A 642 -27.95 39.78 17.14
CA GLY A 642 -28.32 41.04 16.48
C GLY A 642 -28.28 42.17 17.51
N SER A 643 -27.33 43.09 17.37
CA SER A 643 -27.39 44.40 18.04
C SER A 643 -28.20 45.33 17.15
N LEU A 644 -29.43 45.60 17.55
CA LEU A 644 -30.24 46.71 17.04
C LEU A 644 -29.66 48.01 17.62
N ASP A 645 -29.45 49.01 16.77
CA ASP A 645 -29.04 50.36 17.16
C ASP A 645 -29.91 50.92 18.29
N GLN A 646 -29.29 51.48 19.33
CA GLN A 646 -29.99 52.29 20.33
C GLN A 646 -29.95 53.78 19.95
N PRO A 647 -31.06 54.54 20.09
CA PRO A 647 -31.00 55.97 20.23
C PRO A 647 -30.75 56.35 21.71
N ILE A 648 -30.00 57.44 21.86
CA ILE A 648 -29.57 58.05 23.12
C ILE A 648 -30.77 58.68 23.85
N LEU A 649 -30.94 58.38 25.14
CA LEU A 649 -31.37 59.39 26.13
C LEU A 649 -30.98 58.97 27.55
N GLU A 650 -30.25 59.86 28.23
CA GLU A 650 -29.76 59.75 29.60
C GLU A 650 -30.88 59.79 30.64
N SER A 651 -30.79 58.97 31.70
CA SER A 651 -31.01 59.36 33.12
C SER A 651 -30.75 58.19 34.10
N PRO A 652 -30.38 58.44 35.38
CA PRO A 652 -29.64 57.47 36.19
C PRO A 652 -30.37 56.92 37.44
N ARG A 653 -29.84 55.79 37.94
CA ARG A 653 -29.97 55.16 39.29
C ARG A 653 -31.27 54.35 39.59
N ILE A 654 -31.10 53.08 39.98
CA ILE A 654 -31.18 52.54 41.36
C ILE A 654 -30.94 51.00 41.37
N GLN A 655 -29.91 50.57 42.12
CA GLN A 655 -29.72 49.38 42.99
C GLN A 655 -30.34 48.02 42.58
N SER A 656 -29.52 47.03 42.20
CA SER A 656 -28.87 45.99 43.03
C SER A 656 -29.73 44.74 43.27
N LEU A 657 -29.24 43.57 42.84
CA LEU A 657 -29.06 42.37 43.68
C LEU A 657 -28.48 41.21 42.86
N SER A 658 -27.55 40.54 43.51
CA SER A 658 -26.50 39.64 43.06
C SER A 658 -26.91 38.16 42.95
N SER A 659 -26.38 37.44 41.95
CA SER A 659 -25.79 36.09 42.10
C SER A 659 -25.00 35.68 40.84
N PRO A 660 -24.07 34.71 40.89
CA PRO A 660 -22.65 34.97 40.75
C PRO A 660 -22.10 34.67 39.34
N ARG A 661 -21.07 35.44 39.00
CA ARG A 661 -20.19 35.24 37.85
C ARG A 661 -19.50 33.89 37.92
N VAL A 662 -19.75 33.02 36.95
CA VAL A 662 -18.70 32.16 36.39
C VAL A 662 -18.18 32.90 35.16
N GLY A 663 -17.05 33.56 35.33
CA GLY A 663 -16.39 34.28 34.26
C GLY A 663 -15.81 33.29 33.24
N PHE A 664 -16.38 33.27 32.04
CA PHE A 664 -15.59 32.95 30.86
C PHE A 664 -15.03 34.26 30.32
N HIS A 665 -13.80 34.53 30.74
CA HIS A 665 -12.97 35.57 30.19
C HIS A 665 -12.87 35.42 28.66
N ALA A 666 -12.95 36.57 28.02
CA ALA A 666 -12.63 36.80 26.63
C ALA A 666 -11.38 36.02 26.18
N TYR A 667 -11.54 35.20 25.15
CA TYR A 667 -10.51 35.10 24.12
C TYR A 667 -10.87 36.08 23.03
N GLY A 668 -10.39 37.32 23.20
CA GLY A 668 -10.05 38.12 22.04
C GLY A 668 -8.84 37.46 21.39
N LEU A 669 -9.04 36.90 20.21
CA LEU A 669 -8.01 36.77 19.19
C LEU A 669 -8.69 37.00 17.86
N ASP A 670 -8.55 38.23 17.40
CA ASP A 670 -8.74 38.72 16.05
C ASP A 670 -7.67 38.08 15.13
N GLU A 671 -7.60 36.74 15.09
CA GLU A 671 -6.65 36.01 14.26
C GLU A 671 -7.26 35.71 12.88
N ASN A 672 -6.99 36.64 11.96
CA ASN A 672 -7.06 36.49 10.50
C ASN A 672 -8.34 35.84 9.96
N ALA A 673 -9.44 36.58 9.98
CA ALA A 673 -10.56 36.30 9.09
C ALA A 673 -10.03 36.28 7.64
N ASN A 674 -10.10 35.12 6.98
CA ASN A 674 -9.64 34.93 5.61
C ASN A 674 -10.17 36.08 4.72
N PRO A 675 -9.31 36.79 3.97
CA PRO A 675 -9.73 37.95 3.17
C PRO A 675 -10.87 37.59 2.21
N LYS A 676 -10.91 36.35 1.71
CA LYS A 676 -11.98 35.83 0.85
C LYS A 676 -13.35 35.76 1.55
N LEU A 677 -13.38 35.41 2.84
CA LEU A 677 -14.62 35.41 3.63
C LEU A 677 -15.11 36.85 3.87
N GLN A 678 -14.20 37.77 4.15
CA GLN A 678 -14.54 39.19 4.33
C GLN A 678 -15.09 39.77 3.03
N GLU A 679 -14.44 39.49 1.89
CA GLU A 679 -14.89 39.91 0.56
C GLU A 679 -16.28 39.36 0.23
N LEU A 680 -16.50 38.05 0.38
CA LEU A 680 -17.80 37.42 0.15
C LEU A 680 -18.88 37.98 1.07
N SER A 681 -18.56 38.21 2.36
CA SER A 681 -19.52 38.77 3.32
C SER A 681 -19.91 40.22 2.99
N LYS A 682 -18.99 40.98 2.38
CA LYS A 682 -19.22 42.36 1.93
C LYS A 682 -20.08 42.38 0.68
N THR A 683 -19.77 41.56 -0.33
CA THR A 683 -20.56 41.48 -1.57
C THR A 683 -21.99 41.01 -1.28
N LEU A 684 -22.17 39.96 -0.46
CA LEU A 684 -23.50 39.50 -0.02
C LEU A 684 -24.28 40.60 0.72
N ARG A 685 -23.61 41.40 1.57
CA ARG A 685 -24.24 42.52 2.28
C ARG A 685 -24.68 43.62 1.32
N ASP A 686 -23.81 44.03 0.42
CA ASP A 686 -24.08 45.11 -0.53
C ASP A 686 -25.25 44.73 -1.47
N LEU A 687 -25.27 43.48 -1.94
CA LEU A 687 -26.35 42.95 -2.78
C LEU A 687 -27.66 42.77 -2.00
N CYS A 688 -27.61 42.32 -0.74
CA CYS A 688 -28.77 42.27 0.14
C CYS A 688 -29.37 43.68 0.34
N VAL A 689 -28.53 44.69 0.56
CA VAL A 689 -28.99 46.08 0.70
C VAL A 689 -29.58 46.61 -0.60
N LYS A 690 -28.96 46.33 -1.76
CA LYS A 690 -29.52 46.70 -3.08
C LYS A 690 -30.91 46.08 -3.29
N ALA A 691 -31.07 44.79 -3.01
CA ALA A 691 -32.35 44.09 -3.14
C ALA A 691 -33.45 44.68 -2.26
N HIS A 692 -33.16 44.94 -0.98
CA HIS A 692 -34.14 45.55 -0.06
C HIS A 692 -34.43 47.02 -0.40
N LYS A 693 -33.46 47.78 -0.95
CA LYS A 693 -33.70 49.15 -1.44
C LYS A 693 -34.71 49.20 -2.58
N LEU A 694 -34.72 48.20 -3.48
CA LEU A 694 -35.73 48.10 -4.54
C LEU A 694 -37.14 47.93 -3.95
N TRP A 695 -37.29 47.06 -2.94
CA TRP A 695 -38.55 46.89 -2.23
C TRP A 695 -38.98 48.17 -1.50
N ILE A 696 -38.08 48.83 -0.77
CA ILE A 696 -38.37 50.07 -0.04
C ILE A 696 -38.81 51.19 -1.00
N SER A 697 -38.10 51.38 -2.11
CA SER A 697 -38.41 52.40 -3.12
C SER A 697 -39.80 52.18 -3.75
N TRP A 698 -40.12 50.93 -4.09
CA TRP A 698 -41.44 50.59 -4.60
C TRP A 698 -42.53 50.80 -3.55
N MET A 699 -42.32 50.33 -2.31
CA MET A 699 -43.31 50.47 -1.23
C MET A 699 -43.53 51.95 -0.88
N SER A 700 -42.48 52.77 -0.83
CA SER A 700 -42.62 54.21 -0.59
C SER A 700 -43.41 54.90 -1.71
N ASN A 701 -43.21 54.50 -2.97
CA ASN A 701 -43.96 55.03 -4.09
C ASN A 701 -45.44 54.59 -4.06
N GLN A 702 -45.73 53.34 -3.71
CA GLN A 702 -47.10 52.85 -3.57
C GLN A 702 -47.81 53.50 -2.38
N LEU A 703 -47.13 53.66 -1.24
CA LEU A 703 -47.67 54.38 -0.08
C LEU A 703 -47.87 55.85 -0.39
N ALA A 704 -46.96 56.50 -1.11
CA ALA A 704 -47.13 57.89 -1.55
C ALA A 704 -48.34 58.03 -2.49
N MET A 705 -48.54 57.10 -3.43
CA MET A 705 -49.72 57.09 -4.29
C MET A 705 -51.02 56.78 -3.53
N ALA A 706 -50.99 55.85 -2.58
CA ALA A 706 -52.15 55.51 -1.76
C ALA A 706 -52.50 56.68 -0.83
N LEU A 707 -51.51 57.26 -0.16
CA LEU A 707 -51.67 58.46 0.65
C LEU A 707 -52.18 59.63 -0.18
N ALA A 708 -51.62 59.89 -1.38
CA ALA A 708 -52.11 60.95 -2.26
C ALA A 708 -53.56 60.72 -2.70
N LYS A 709 -53.93 59.46 -2.97
CA LYS A 709 -55.31 59.09 -3.28
C LYS A 709 -56.23 59.28 -2.09
N ASP A 710 -55.84 58.85 -0.89
CA ASP A 710 -56.65 58.98 0.32
C ASP A 710 -56.77 60.45 0.76
N LEU A 711 -55.69 61.25 0.60
CA LEU A 711 -55.71 62.70 0.84
C LEU A 711 -56.61 63.44 -0.14
N SER A 712 -56.73 62.96 -1.39
CA SER A 712 -57.66 63.52 -2.38
C SER A 712 -59.13 63.17 -2.14
N MET A 713 -59.38 62.14 -1.31
CA MET A 713 -60.72 61.66 -0.94
C MET A 713 -61.15 62.16 0.46
N ASP A 714 -60.29 62.90 1.17
CA ASP A 714 -60.58 63.44 2.50
C ASP A 714 -61.28 64.80 2.40
N ASP A 715 -62.61 64.79 2.55
CA ASP A 715 -63.47 65.97 2.46
C ASP A 715 -63.16 67.05 3.52
N ALA A 716 -62.46 66.72 4.61
CA ALA A 716 -62.12 67.67 5.67
C ALA A 716 -60.92 68.59 5.33
N LEU A 717 -60.06 68.16 4.40
CA LEU A 717 -58.86 68.91 3.97
C LEU A 717 -59.08 69.69 2.66
N SER A 718 -60.16 69.41 1.94
CA SER A 718 -60.51 70.06 0.66
C SER A 718 -61.46 71.26 0.84
N THR A 719 -62.01 71.51 2.02
CA THR A 719 -62.84 72.70 2.30
C THR A 719 -61.98 73.95 2.51
N SER A 720 -61.82 74.76 1.46
CA SER A 720 -61.29 76.13 1.55
C SER A 720 -62.33 77.10 2.12
N THR A 721 -62.61 77.03 3.42
CA THR A 721 -63.33 78.10 4.13
C THR A 721 -62.43 78.71 5.19
N ALA A 722 -62.06 79.97 4.98
CA ALA A 722 -61.31 80.77 5.96
C ALA A 722 -62.13 80.89 7.26
N LEU A 723 -61.54 80.45 8.37
CA LEU A 723 -62.05 80.70 9.71
C LEU A 723 -62.09 82.22 9.93
N LYS A 724 -63.28 82.74 10.23
CA LYS A 724 -63.53 84.14 10.58
C LYS A 724 -63.09 84.47 11.99
#